data_AF-A0A060YIK2-F1
#
_entry.id   AF-A0A060YIK2-F1
#
_cell.length_a   1.000
_cell.length_b   1.000
_cell.length_c   1.000
_cell.angle_alpha   90.00
_cell.angle_beta   90.00
_cell.angle_gamma   90.00
#
_symmetry.space_group_name_H-M   'P 1'
#
loop_
_entity.id
_entity.type
_entity.pdbx_description
1 polymer ?
#
loop_
_entity_poly.entity_id
_entity_poly.type
_entity_poly.pdbx_seq_one_letter_code
_entity_poly.pdbx_strand_id
1 'polypeptide(L)'
;MQHIPLNVGGVLWDLSNYPYSPTIFKSRQSLTTLPFYNFLLWVLLGVLTFPCCVQCLIFKVGVLGPWNCDPVYSKALPAVAAKLAVGRINEDFSLDLGSKLDFVILQEACETSKALTTFVYYEKMVDGFVGPTNPGYCDAASLLSKNWDKAIFSWACINYELDRIKGYPTFARTLPSPTRVLFTVLKHFCWANIGIVSSNEDIWMDTAGKVANSLRSQGLPVGIVASVGMNETEMESTLSRIQAAGEIKGELIIMCMHSALIGGEQQTAFLLKAHEMGLTKGRYVFVPYDTLLYSLPYANTSYFLLQNNTKLRQAYDAVLTITVSSDLMSFNEAFNMAKRFEELTISLVPQQVNPLFGTIYNGIYLLAKAMHNARRAGKWLSGTNLAYFTRNMTFSGFNQKIQIDTEGESQTNYVILDSDGWEGQLYRSYMVDLSADMVRFAGKSINFPGGSPPPSDSSCWFEPNTICTGGVEITFVIVVFVILFVMIVGGLGLSLFVRRRIQQIQLVKGPNRILLTLEDLTFINPQLSKRKITLEDLGDSKSAIDNNSMHSGDPHHSVDSITTATHETTNVAVYEGDWVWLKKFEEGHFKEVKQSTTKIFTKMKDLRNENINPFLGFFTDCDMFAVVTEHCSRGSLQDLLRNDDVKLDWMFKSSLLLDLIKGMKYLHHREFPHGRLKSRNCVVDGRFVLKITDYGFNELLESQKSPQNLVPPEDQFWTAPEFLRDVENSRKGTYKGDVYSFAIILQEVVVRGLPYCMLGLTPAEIIRKVKKPPPMCRPTVAPDQAPLECIQLMKQCWSEQPDRRPAFDEIFDRVSNTHLSPWLY
;
A
#
# COMPACT_ATOMS: atom_id res chain seq x y z
N MET A 1 -21.67 23.92 -56.54
CA MET A 1 -22.45 22.88 -57.25
C MET A 1 -23.82 22.82 -56.57
N GLN A 2 -24.98 23.13 -57.13
CA GLN A 2 -25.47 23.59 -58.46
C GLN A 2 -26.70 24.49 -58.17
N HIS A 3 -26.70 25.76 -58.61
CA HIS A 3 -27.61 26.42 -59.61
C HIS A 3 -29.15 26.26 -59.36
N ILE A 4 -30.00 27.26 -59.02
CA ILE A 4 -30.43 28.58 -59.63
C ILE A 4 -31.18 28.37 -60.97
N PRO A 5 -32.27 29.09 -61.44
CA PRO A 5 -32.66 30.55 -61.32
C PRO A 5 -34.18 30.93 -61.18
N LEU A 6 -34.57 32.12 -60.64
CA LEU A 6 -34.75 33.53 -61.14
C LEU A 6 -36.11 33.89 -61.81
N ASN A 7 -36.80 34.93 -61.30
CA ASN A 7 -37.06 36.29 -61.89
C ASN A 7 -38.18 37.00 -61.09
N VAL A 8 -38.05 38.20 -60.50
CA VAL A 8 -37.73 39.59 -60.96
C VAL A 8 -38.92 40.35 -61.57
N GLY A 9 -39.16 41.55 -61.01
CA GLY A 9 -39.93 42.68 -61.58
C GLY A 9 -41.06 43.14 -60.64
N GLY A 10 -41.13 44.36 -60.09
CA GLY A 10 -40.45 45.61 -60.38
C GLY A 10 -41.44 46.68 -60.86
N VAL A 11 -41.81 47.58 -59.94
CA VAL A 11 -41.72 49.05 -60.13
C VAL A 11 -42.87 49.86 -60.76
N LEU A 12 -43.15 50.98 -60.06
CA LEU A 12 -43.62 52.34 -60.38
C LEU A 12 -45.10 52.66 -60.75
N TRP A 13 -45.71 53.41 -59.81
CA TRP A 13 -46.38 54.73 -59.91
C TRP A 13 -47.10 55.14 -61.20
N ASP A 14 -48.31 55.69 -61.02
CA ASP A 14 -48.65 56.94 -61.71
C ASP A 14 -49.60 57.86 -60.91
N LEU A 15 -49.39 59.14 -61.13
CA LEU A 15 -49.85 60.33 -60.40
C LEU A 15 -51.03 61.02 -61.11
N SER A 16 -51.62 61.98 -60.36
CA SER A 16 -52.28 63.23 -60.84
C SER A 16 -53.74 63.13 -61.31
N ASN A 17 -54.61 64.13 -61.19
CA ASN A 17 -54.74 65.40 -60.44
C ASN A 17 -56.19 65.90 -60.71
N TYR A 18 -56.86 66.47 -59.69
CA TYR A 18 -57.80 67.64 -59.61
C TYR A 18 -58.59 68.19 -60.84
N PRO A 19 -59.49 69.22 -60.71
CA PRO A 19 -60.46 69.65 -59.67
C PRO A 19 -61.85 70.09 -60.26
N TYR A 20 -62.82 70.53 -59.43
CA TYR A 20 -63.62 71.80 -59.53
C TYR A 20 -65.01 71.75 -58.82
N SER A 21 -65.11 72.42 -57.65
CA SER A 21 -66.03 73.53 -57.27
C SER A 21 -67.59 73.36 -57.26
N PRO A 22 -68.38 74.32 -56.71
CA PRO A 22 -69.11 74.16 -55.44
C PRO A 22 -70.62 74.50 -55.56
N THR A 23 -71.42 74.40 -54.48
CA THR A 23 -72.47 75.41 -54.09
C THR A 23 -73.29 75.01 -52.86
N ILE A 24 -73.84 76.06 -52.24
CA ILE A 24 -74.47 76.25 -50.92
C ILE A 24 -75.95 75.83 -50.89
N PHE A 25 -76.47 75.30 -49.77
CA PHE A 25 -77.76 75.74 -49.19
C PHE A 25 -77.92 75.31 -47.71
N LYS A 26 -78.40 76.25 -46.87
CA LYS A 26 -78.79 76.09 -45.46
C LYS A 26 -80.16 75.41 -45.34
N SER A 27 -80.34 74.54 -44.33
CA SER A 27 -81.64 74.35 -43.65
C SER A 27 -81.46 73.66 -42.28
N ARG A 28 -82.32 74.01 -41.31
CA ARG A 28 -82.33 73.61 -39.90
C ARG A 28 -83.25 72.41 -39.66
N GLN A 29 -82.84 71.59 -38.68
CA GLN A 29 -83.63 70.79 -37.71
C GLN A 29 -84.65 69.74 -38.22
N SER A 30 -84.38 68.45 -37.92
CA SER A 30 -85.23 67.62 -37.02
C SER A 30 -84.59 66.24 -36.75
N LEU A 31 -84.91 65.71 -35.56
CA LEU A 31 -84.47 64.44 -34.95
C LEU A 31 -84.43 63.21 -35.88
N THR A 32 -83.50 62.27 -35.64
CA THR A 32 -83.78 60.93 -35.03
C THR A 32 -82.56 59.99 -35.07
N THR A 33 -82.42 59.19 -34.00
CA THR A 33 -81.68 57.91 -33.85
C THR A 33 -80.15 57.90 -34.03
N LEU A 34 -79.41 57.98 -32.91
CA LEU A 34 -78.03 57.50 -32.78
C LEU A 34 -78.06 56.08 -32.17
N PRO A 35 -77.37 55.08 -32.77
CA PRO A 35 -77.43 53.70 -32.33
C PRO A 35 -76.55 53.45 -31.09
N PHE A 36 -76.98 52.49 -30.28
CA PHE A 36 -76.42 51.97 -29.03
C PHE A 36 -74.96 51.46 -29.08
N TYR A 37 -74.19 51.77 -30.12
CA TYR A 37 -72.80 51.30 -30.30
C TYR A 37 -71.76 52.10 -29.51
N ASN A 38 -72.13 53.26 -28.96
CA ASN A 38 -71.23 54.12 -28.20
C ASN A 38 -71.14 53.77 -26.71
N PHE A 39 -72.13 53.10 -26.11
CA PHE A 39 -72.05 52.78 -24.68
C PHE A 39 -70.90 51.81 -24.37
N LEU A 40 -70.71 50.78 -25.22
CA LEU A 40 -69.60 49.83 -25.04
C LEU A 40 -68.23 50.50 -25.26
N LEU A 41 -68.14 51.45 -26.21
CA LEU A 41 -66.91 52.19 -26.48
C LEU A 41 -66.58 53.18 -25.34
N TRP A 42 -67.58 53.87 -24.78
CA TRP A 42 -67.39 54.76 -23.63
C TRP A 42 -67.19 54.01 -22.32
N VAL A 43 -67.72 52.79 -22.18
CA VAL A 43 -67.37 51.88 -21.06
C VAL A 43 -65.96 51.33 -21.22
N LEU A 44 -65.53 50.96 -22.44
CA LEU A 44 -64.14 50.53 -22.71
C LEU A 44 -63.15 51.68 -22.53
N LEU A 45 -63.44 52.88 -23.02
CA LEU A 45 -62.63 54.07 -22.77
C LEU A 45 -62.66 54.45 -21.29
N GLY A 46 -63.83 54.36 -20.65
CA GLY A 46 -64.00 54.58 -19.21
C GLY A 46 -63.14 53.62 -18.38
N VAL A 47 -63.14 52.33 -18.69
CA VAL A 47 -62.32 51.29 -18.04
C VAL A 47 -60.83 51.46 -18.34
N LEU A 48 -60.46 51.96 -19.52
CA LEU A 48 -59.07 52.30 -19.87
C LEU A 48 -58.58 53.64 -19.29
N THR A 49 -59.49 54.52 -18.87
CA THR A 49 -59.20 55.84 -18.27
C THR A 49 -59.40 55.90 -16.76
N PHE A 50 -59.91 54.83 -16.13
CA PHE A 50 -59.66 54.64 -14.71
C PHE A 50 -58.15 54.57 -14.56
N PRO A 51 -57.51 55.43 -13.74
CA PRO A 51 -56.14 55.16 -13.35
C PRO A 51 -56.21 53.77 -12.76
N CYS A 52 -55.59 52.77 -13.42
CA CYS A 52 -55.26 51.52 -12.77
C CYS A 52 -54.71 51.96 -11.42
N CYS A 53 -55.45 51.68 -10.35
CA CYS A 53 -54.96 51.92 -9.01
C CYS A 53 -53.55 51.34 -9.03
N VAL A 54 -52.53 52.20 -8.98
CA VAL A 54 -51.17 51.77 -8.75
C VAL A 54 -51.25 51.31 -7.31
N GLN A 55 -51.76 50.09 -7.10
CA GLN A 55 -51.56 49.36 -5.88
C GLN A 55 -50.05 49.33 -5.78
N CYS A 56 -49.54 50.16 -4.88
CA CYS A 56 -48.14 50.19 -4.52
C CYS A 56 -47.84 48.77 -4.09
N LEU A 57 -47.26 47.96 -4.99
CA LEU A 57 -46.92 46.57 -4.72
C LEU A 57 -45.97 46.61 -3.53
N ILE A 58 -46.30 45.88 -2.46
CA ILE A 58 -45.48 45.81 -1.27
C ILE A 58 -44.68 44.51 -1.38
N PHE A 59 -43.36 44.61 -1.30
CA PHE A 59 -42.47 43.45 -1.17
C PHE A 59 -42.12 43.28 0.30
N LYS A 60 -42.57 42.20 0.94
CA LYS A 60 -42.36 41.94 2.37
C LYS A 60 -41.11 41.10 2.60
N VAL A 61 -40.16 41.63 3.36
CA VAL A 61 -38.95 40.91 3.78
C VAL A 61 -39.17 40.30 5.16
N GLY A 62 -39.00 38.98 5.27
CA GLY A 62 -39.02 38.27 6.53
C GLY A 62 -37.65 38.26 7.19
N VAL A 63 -37.52 38.85 8.37
CA VAL A 63 -36.27 38.86 9.15
C VAL A 63 -36.34 37.75 10.19
N LEU A 64 -35.65 36.64 9.95
CA LEU A 64 -35.64 35.45 10.78
C LEU A 64 -34.49 35.44 11.79
N GLY A 65 -34.81 35.03 13.01
CA GLY A 65 -33.85 34.77 14.09
C GLY A 65 -34.54 34.38 15.40
N PRO A 66 -33.79 33.89 16.40
CA PRO A 66 -34.31 33.46 17.70
C PRO A 66 -34.61 34.63 18.63
N TRP A 67 -35.32 35.65 18.13
CA TRP A 67 -35.44 36.95 18.80
C TRP A 67 -36.14 36.89 20.16
N ASN A 68 -36.98 35.89 20.40
CA ASN A 68 -37.73 35.73 21.65
C ASN A 68 -37.08 34.79 22.66
N CYS A 69 -36.33 33.77 22.20
CA CYS A 69 -35.77 32.74 23.10
C CYS A 69 -34.30 32.97 23.40
N ASP A 70 -33.58 33.76 22.58
CA ASP A 70 -32.18 34.07 22.80
C ASP A 70 -32.00 35.54 23.21
N PRO A 71 -31.57 35.80 24.46
CA PRO A 71 -31.45 37.16 25.00
C PRO A 71 -30.26 37.94 24.42
N VAL A 72 -29.31 37.30 23.75
CA VAL A 72 -28.15 37.97 23.13
C VAL A 72 -28.49 38.36 21.68
N TYR A 73 -29.18 37.50 20.94
CA TYR A 73 -29.73 37.84 19.62
C TYR A 73 -30.81 38.92 19.70
N SER A 74 -31.66 38.91 20.74
CA SER A 74 -32.71 39.92 20.90
C SER A 74 -32.16 41.35 21.05
N LYS A 75 -30.97 41.51 21.62
CA LYS A 75 -30.23 42.78 21.73
C LYS A 75 -29.78 43.34 20.37
N ALA A 76 -29.89 42.59 19.27
CA ALA A 76 -29.68 43.10 17.92
C ALA A 76 -30.81 44.01 17.45
N LEU A 77 -31.92 44.10 18.20
CA LEU A 77 -33.08 44.95 17.91
C LEU A 77 -33.57 44.79 16.45
N PRO A 78 -33.94 43.56 16.02
CA PRO A 78 -34.19 43.24 14.62
C PRO A 78 -35.26 44.13 13.98
N ALA A 79 -36.32 44.46 14.73
CA ALA A 79 -37.37 45.39 14.27
C ALA A 79 -36.84 46.80 14.00
N VAL A 80 -35.92 47.29 14.83
CA VAL A 80 -35.35 48.64 14.70
C VAL A 80 -34.36 48.66 13.53
N ALA A 81 -33.50 47.65 13.42
CA ALA A 81 -32.57 47.49 12.30
C ALA A 81 -33.31 47.42 10.95
N ALA A 82 -34.37 46.60 10.89
CA ALA A 82 -35.18 46.45 9.69
C ALA A 82 -35.95 47.73 9.34
N LYS A 83 -36.53 48.42 10.34
CA LYS A 83 -37.20 49.70 10.12
C LYS A 83 -36.25 50.76 9.56
N LEU A 84 -35.04 50.86 10.11
CA LEU A 84 -34.02 51.79 9.62
C LEU A 84 -33.63 51.48 8.18
N ALA A 85 -33.37 50.20 7.86
CA ALA A 85 -33.01 49.76 6.52
C ALA A 85 -34.12 50.07 5.51
N VAL A 86 -35.35 49.61 5.79
CA VAL A 86 -36.51 49.80 4.92
C VAL A 86 -36.85 51.28 4.76
N GLY A 87 -36.73 52.09 5.81
CA GLY A 87 -36.92 53.55 5.75
C GLY A 87 -35.97 54.20 4.75
N ARG A 88 -34.66 54.00 4.93
CA ARG A 88 -33.63 54.53 4.02
C ARG A 88 -33.77 54.03 2.59
N ILE A 89 -34.11 52.75 2.40
CA ILE A 89 -34.27 52.15 1.07
C ILE A 89 -35.46 52.76 0.33
N ASN A 90 -36.60 52.94 1.00
CA ASN A 90 -37.80 53.50 0.38
C ASN A 90 -37.68 55.00 0.07
N GLU A 91 -36.78 55.71 0.75
CA GLU A 91 -36.49 57.13 0.51
C GLU A 91 -35.36 57.34 -0.52
N ASP A 92 -34.61 56.30 -0.86
CA ASP A 92 -33.51 56.36 -1.82
C ASP A 92 -34.03 56.28 -3.28
N PHE A 93 -34.22 57.43 -3.90
CA PHE A 93 -34.64 57.54 -5.30
C PHE A 93 -33.66 56.95 -6.34
N SER A 94 -32.42 56.62 -5.94
CA SER A 94 -31.49 55.92 -6.82
C SER A 94 -31.82 54.42 -6.98
N LEU A 95 -32.66 53.88 -6.08
CA LEU A 95 -33.10 52.49 -6.07
C LEU A 95 -34.47 52.32 -6.72
N ASP A 96 -34.50 51.98 -8.00
CA ASP A 96 -35.73 51.49 -8.64
C ASP A 96 -36.03 50.03 -8.25
N LEU A 97 -36.88 49.85 -7.24
CA LEU A 97 -37.38 48.54 -6.82
C LEU A 97 -38.70 48.17 -7.55
N GLY A 98 -39.42 49.19 -8.03
CA GLY A 98 -40.76 49.07 -8.60
C GLY A 98 -41.83 48.49 -7.67
N SER A 99 -41.55 48.48 -6.36
CA SER A 99 -42.43 48.09 -5.25
C SER A 99 -41.92 48.78 -3.98
N LYS A 100 -42.80 49.10 -3.02
CA LYS A 100 -42.37 49.58 -1.71
C LYS A 100 -41.89 48.40 -0.88
N LEU A 101 -40.73 48.54 -0.24
CA LEU A 101 -40.22 47.52 0.67
C LEU A 101 -40.93 47.64 2.02
N ASP A 102 -41.30 46.50 2.60
CA ASP A 102 -41.84 46.38 3.96
C ASP A 102 -41.19 45.17 4.63
N PHE A 103 -41.32 45.03 5.95
CA PHE A 103 -40.69 43.95 6.68
C PHE A 103 -41.61 43.31 7.72
N VAL A 104 -41.32 42.05 8.04
CA VAL A 104 -41.96 41.31 9.13
C VAL A 104 -40.87 40.62 9.94
N ILE A 105 -40.92 40.74 11.26
CA ILE A 105 -40.01 40.01 12.15
C ILE A 105 -40.57 38.61 12.37
N LEU A 106 -39.80 37.61 11.97
CA LEU A 106 -40.15 36.20 12.00
C LEU A 106 -39.33 35.51 13.08
N GLN A 107 -39.98 34.67 13.89
CA GLN A 107 -39.39 34.10 15.10
C GLN A 107 -38.90 32.69 14.81
N GLU A 108 -37.62 32.44 15.05
CA GLU A 108 -37.05 31.10 15.06
C GLU A 108 -37.12 30.53 16.47
N ALA A 109 -37.50 29.26 16.60
CA ALA A 109 -37.32 28.55 17.85
C ALA A 109 -35.82 28.27 18.05
N CYS A 110 -35.36 28.26 19.30
CA CYS A 110 -33.97 27.93 19.61
C CYS A 110 -33.66 26.44 19.35
N GLU A 111 -34.69 25.58 19.30
CA GLU A 111 -34.58 24.18 18.87
C GLU A 111 -34.72 24.06 17.34
N THR A 112 -33.75 23.43 16.69
CA THR A 112 -33.63 23.37 15.22
C THR A 112 -34.84 22.73 14.54
N SER A 113 -35.38 21.65 15.11
CA SER A 113 -36.54 20.95 14.55
C SER A 113 -37.82 21.81 14.58
N LYS A 114 -38.03 22.56 15.66
CA LYS A 114 -39.14 23.51 15.82
C LYS A 114 -38.95 24.73 14.93
N ALA A 115 -37.70 25.20 14.77
CA ALA A 115 -37.37 26.31 13.88
C ALA A 115 -37.74 25.98 12.43
N LEU A 116 -37.35 24.80 11.93
CA LEU A 116 -37.72 24.33 10.59
C LEU A 116 -39.25 24.21 10.43
N THR A 117 -39.93 23.67 11.42
CA THR A 117 -41.40 23.55 11.40
C THR A 117 -42.06 24.94 11.29
N THR A 118 -41.55 25.91 12.05
CA THR A 118 -42.05 27.29 12.04
C THR A 118 -41.74 27.99 10.71
N PHE A 119 -40.55 27.74 10.12
CA PHE A 119 -40.14 28.26 8.83
C PHE A 119 -41.14 27.93 7.71
N VAL A 120 -41.68 26.71 7.69
CA VAL A 120 -42.70 26.28 6.72
C VAL A 120 -43.96 27.14 6.78
N TYR A 121 -44.39 27.56 7.99
CA TYR A 121 -45.57 28.42 8.14
C TYR A 121 -45.36 29.85 7.63
N TYR A 122 -44.11 30.29 7.52
CA TYR A 122 -43.78 31.63 7.03
C TYR A 122 -43.81 31.77 5.51
N GLU A 123 -43.94 30.67 4.76
CA GLU A 123 -44.05 30.67 3.30
C GLU A 123 -44.98 31.77 2.79
N LYS A 124 -46.21 31.86 3.32
CA LYS A 124 -47.22 32.79 2.80
C LYS A 124 -47.15 34.21 3.38
N MET A 125 -46.25 34.47 4.32
CA MET A 125 -46.22 35.75 5.05
C MET A 125 -45.30 36.79 4.41
N VAL A 126 -44.29 36.36 3.65
CA VAL A 126 -43.20 37.20 3.13
C VAL A 126 -42.79 36.78 1.73
N ASP A 127 -42.14 37.67 0.99
CA ASP A 127 -41.71 37.46 -0.40
C ASP A 127 -40.24 37.03 -0.51
N GLY A 128 -39.44 37.34 0.51
CA GLY A 128 -38.05 36.88 0.64
C GLY A 128 -37.62 36.87 2.11
N PHE A 129 -36.55 36.13 2.39
CA PHE A 129 -36.06 35.89 3.73
C PHE A 129 -34.67 36.50 3.92
N VAL A 130 -34.47 37.16 5.06
CA VAL A 130 -33.17 37.58 5.59
C VAL A 130 -32.96 36.79 6.89
N GLY A 131 -31.93 35.95 6.92
CA GLY A 131 -31.87 34.75 7.75
C GLY A 131 -32.09 33.49 6.90
N PRO A 132 -32.19 32.28 7.47
CA PRO A 132 -32.26 31.99 8.91
C PRO A 132 -30.92 32.16 9.62
N THR A 133 -30.95 32.29 10.95
CA THR A 133 -29.74 32.36 11.78
C THR A 133 -29.28 31.00 12.27
N ASN A 134 -30.16 29.98 12.30
CA ASN A 134 -29.80 28.65 12.74
C ASN A 134 -29.27 27.79 11.58
N PRO A 135 -27.98 27.41 11.57
CA PRO A 135 -27.38 26.63 10.48
C PRO A 135 -27.88 25.19 10.39
N GLY A 136 -28.51 24.66 11.45
CA GLY A 136 -28.99 23.29 11.52
C GLY A 136 -30.05 22.93 10.47
N TYR A 137 -30.85 23.92 10.03
CA TYR A 137 -31.89 23.70 9.03
C TYR A 137 -31.72 24.51 7.73
N CYS A 138 -30.60 25.22 7.55
CA CYS A 138 -30.34 26.00 6.33
C CYS A 138 -30.47 25.20 5.03
N ASP A 139 -30.06 23.93 5.04
CA ASP A 139 -30.15 23.04 3.88
C ASP A 139 -31.61 22.79 3.49
N ALA A 140 -32.44 22.44 4.48
CA ALA A 140 -33.87 22.22 4.31
C ALA A 140 -34.59 23.51 3.91
N ALA A 141 -34.28 24.64 4.57
CA ALA A 141 -34.82 25.95 4.24
C ALA A 141 -34.51 26.34 2.79
N SER A 142 -33.29 26.09 2.32
CA SER A 142 -32.87 26.40 0.96
C SER A 142 -33.58 25.53 -0.09
N LEU A 143 -33.82 24.25 0.20
CA LEU A 143 -34.62 23.38 -0.67
C LEU A 143 -36.09 23.79 -0.72
N LEU A 144 -36.68 24.14 0.41
CA LEU A 144 -38.06 24.63 0.48
C LEU A 144 -38.22 25.95 -0.28
N SER A 145 -37.30 26.89 -0.05
CA SER A 145 -37.28 28.18 -0.74
C SER A 145 -37.04 28.07 -2.23
N LYS A 146 -36.29 27.06 -2.69
CA LYS A 146 -36.19 26.73 -4.12
C LYS A 146 -37.54 26.31 -4.70
N ASN A 147 -38.33 25.52 -3.96
CA ASN A 147 -39.67 25.12 -4.38
C ASN A 147 -40.66 26.30 -4.36
N TRP A 148 -40.56 27.17 -3.36
CA TRP A 148 -41.40 28.37 -3.25
C TRP A 148 -40.96 29.52 -4.18
N ASP A 149 -39.79 29.40 -4.81
CA ASP A 149 -39.09 30.45 -5.55
C ASP A 149 -38.96 31.76 -4.76
N LYS A 150 -38.56 31.64 -3.49
CA LYS A 150 -38.29 32.76 -2.57
C LYS A 150 -36.81 32.81 -2.24
N ALA A 151 -36.24 34.01 -2.23
CA ALA A 151 -34.82 34.15 -1.94
C ALA A 151 -34.54 34.04 -0.43
N ILE A 152 -33.42 33.40 -0.09
CA ILE A 152 -32.85 33.36 1.25
C ILE A 152 -31.53 34.12 1.25
N PHE A 153 -31.44 35.14 2.11
CA PHE A 153 -30.23 35.93 2.34
C PHE A 153 -29.74 35.69 3.77
N SER A 154 -28.78 34.78 3.96
CA SER A 154 -28.29 34.42 5.30
C SER A 154 -26.80 34.76 5.50
N TRP A 155 -26.45 35.25 6.68
CA TRP A 155 -25.07 35.35 7.15
C TRP A 155 -24.62 34.12 7.95
N ALA A 156 -25.57 33.32 8.45
CA ALA A 156 -25.29 32.30 9.45
C ALA A 156 -25.22 30.86 8.89
N CYS A 157 -25.81 30.61 7.72
CA CYS A 157 -25.72 29.29 7.10
C CYS A 157 -24.28 28.93 6.76
N ILE A 158 -23.78 27.75 7.17
CA ILE A 158 -22.35 27.40 7.07
C ILE A 158 -22.06 26.46 5.90
N ASN A 159 -23.01 25.60 5.53
CA ASN A 159 -22.78 24.51 4.59
C ASN A 159 -22.20 25.02 3.26
N TYR A 160 -21.02 24.52 2.88
CA TYR A 160 -20.32 24.87 1.65
C TYR A 160 -21.06 24.42 0.38
N GLU A 161 -21.97 23.43 0.50
CA GLU A 161 -22.78 23.01 -0.65
C GLU A 161 -23.79 24.07 -1.08
N LEU A 162 -24.19 24.97 -0.18
CA LEU A 162 -25.11 26.07 -0.47
C LEU A 162 -24.54 27.08 -1.46
N ASP A 163 -23.22 27.13 -1.59
CA ASP A 163 -22.51 28.00 -2.56
C ASP A 163 -22.63 27.48 -4.00
N ARG A 164 -23.07 26.22 -4.18
CA ARG A 164 -23.31 25.64 -5.50
C ARG A 164 -24.65 26.12 -6.06
N ILE A 165 -24.59 27.15 -6.91
CA ILE A 165 -25.74 27.79 -7.59
C ILE A 165 -26.69 26.78 -8.26
N LYS A 166 -26.17 25.69 -8.84
CA LYS A 166 -27.00 24.63 -9.47
C LYS A 166 -27.89 23.89 -8.46
N GLY A 167 -27.41 23.71 -7.22
CA GLY A 167 -28.14 23.06 -6.15
C GLY A 167 -29.19 23.99 -5.54
N TYR A 168 -28.77 25.20 -5.20
CA TYR A 168 -29.52 26.16 -4.37
C TYR A 168 -29.64 27.53 -5.06
N PRO A 169 -30.43 27.65 -6.14
CA PRO A 169 -30.47 28.84 -6.99
C PRO A 169 -31.13 30.06 -6.33
N THR A 170 -31.83 29.89 -5.22
CA THR A 170 -32.52 30.96 -4.48
C THR A 170 -31.76 31.41 -3.22
N PHE A 171 -30.59 30.85 -2.94
CA PHE A 171 -29.78 31.18 -1.77
C PHE A 171 -28.68 32.19 -2.12
N ALA A 172 -28.48 33.18 -1.26
CA ALA A 172 -27.37 34.12 -1.31
C ALA A 172 -26.83 34.40 0.09
N ARG A 173 -25.52 34.60 0.20
CA ARG A 173 -24.89 35.00 1.48
C ARG A 173 -24.82 36.50 1.59
N THR A 174 -25.08 37.02 2.79
CA THR A 174 -24.91 38.45 3.08
C THR A 174 -23.48 38.80 3.54
N LEU A 175 -22.77 37.82 4.10
CA LEU A 175 -21.38 37.90 4.54
C LEU A 175 -20.55 36.76 3.92
N PRO A 176 -19.22 36.90 3.89
CA PRO A 176 -18.35 35.80 3.44
C PRO A 176 -18.57 34.56 4.32
N SER A 177 -18.35 33.38 3.75
CA SER A 177 -18.48 32.13 4.52
C SER A 177 -17.54 32.17 5.74
N PRO A 178 -18.04 32.00 6.98
CA PRO A 178 -17.19 32.04 8.18
C PRO A 178 -16.04 31.02 8.12
N THR A 179 -16.27 29.87 7.48
CA THR A 179 -15.24 28.83 7.32
C THR A 179 -14.19 29.22 6.28
N ARG A 180 -14.53 30.04 5.27
CA ARG A 180 -13.53 30.62 4.35
C ARG A 180 -12.62 31.59 5.10
N VAL A 181 -13.19 32.46 5.93
CA VAL A 181 -12.42 33.40 6.76
C VAL A 181 -11.48 32.65 7.70
N LEU A 182 -11.99 31.65 8.42
CA LEU A 182 -11.19 30.79 9.28
C LEU A 182 -10.07 30.11 8.49
N PHE A 183 -10.38 29.45 7.37
CA PHE A 183 -9.39 28.77 6.54
C PHE A 183 -8.25 29.70 6.09
N THR A 184 -8.56 30.93 5.66
CA THR A 184 -7.53 31.92 5.28
C THR A 184 -6.60 32.27 6.44
N VAL A 185 -7.14 32.40 7.66
CA VAL A 185 -6.33 32.65 8.87
C VAL A 185 -5.51 31.43 9.26
N LEU A 186 -6.11 30.24 9.27
CA LEU A 186 -5.45 28.98 9.58
C LEU A 186 -4.29 28.70 8.63
N LYS A 187 -4.50 28.94 7.34
CA LYS A 187 -3.49 28.79 6.29
C LYS A 187 -2.32 29.76 6.47
N HIS A 188 -2.59 30.98 6.91
CA HIS A 188 -1.53 31.98 7.13
C HIS A 188 -0.60 31.58 8.29
N PHE A 189 -1.16 31.11 9.40
CA PHE A 189 -0.38 30.69 10.56
C PHE A 189 0.06 29.22 10.54
N CYS A 190 -0.35 28.48 9.49
CA CYS A 190 -0.17 27.03 9.38
C CYS A 190 -0.72 26.26 10.60
N TRP A 191 -1.93 26.58 11.05
CA TRP A 191 -2.60 25.85 12.15
C TRP A 191 -3.63 24.88 11.60
N ALA A 192 -3.29 23.60 11.49
CA ALA A 192 -4.16 22.58 10.89
C ALA A 192 -5.01 21.85 11.93
N ASN A 193 -4.50 21.65 13.14
CA ASN A 193 -5.18 20.87 14.16
C ASN A 193 -6.16 21.71 14.99
N ILE A 194 -7.45 21.37 14.88
CA ILE A 194 -8.55 22.22 15.37
C ILE A 194 -9.41 21.45 16.36
N GLY A 195 -9.63 22.05 17.53
CA GLY A 195 -10.70 21.68 18.46
C GLY A 195 -11.88 22.64 18.31
N ILE A 196 -13.10 22.13 18.44
CA ILE A 196 -14.32 22.94 18.41
C ILE A 196 -15.13 22.67 19.67
N VAL A 197 -15.52 23.74 20.35
CA VAL A 197 -16.35 23.70 21.54
C VAL A 197 -17.60 24.54 21.29
N SER A 198 -18.76 23.98 21.60
CA SER A 198 -20.05 24.67 21.55
C SER A 198 -20.65 24.80 22.94
N SER A 199 -21.53 25.76 23.11
CA SER A 199 -22.48 25.72 24.23
C SER A 199 -23.58 24.68 23.95
N ASN A 200 -24.36 24.33 24.97
CA ASN A 200 -25.33 23.23 24.90
C ASN A 200 -26.69 23.59 24.26
N GLU A 201 -26.83 24.79 23.67
CA GLU A 201 -28.01 25.15 22.88
C GLU A 201 -27.92 24.58 21.45
N ASP A 202 -29.05 24.07 20.92
CA ASP A 202 -29.13 23.40 19.60
C ASP A 202 -28.47 24.20 18.47
N ILE A 203 -28.74 25.51 18.39
CA ILE A 203 -28.17 26.40 17.37
C ILE A 203 -26.63 26.35 17.36
N TRP A 204 -26.00 26.29 18.53
CA TRP A 204 -24.55 26.32 18.69
C TRP A 204 -23.92 24.94 18.50
N MET A 205 -24.62 23.88 18.92
CA MET A 205 -24.23 22.49 18.62
C MET A 205 -24.26 22.22 17.11
N ASP A 206 -25.32 22.65 16.42
CA ASP A 206 -25.44 22.55 14.97
C ASP A 206 -24.37 23.42 14.26
N THR A 207 -24.10 24.62 14.78
CA THR A 207 -23.00 25.48 14.30
C THR A 207 -21.67 24.72 14.38
N ALA A 208 -21.32 24.16 15.53
CA ALA A 208 -20.07 23.42 15.70
C ALA A 208 -19.97 22.22 14.76
N GLY A 209 -21.05 21.45 14.59
CA GLY A 209 -21.11 20.34 13.66
C GLY A 209 -20.88 20.77 12.21
N LYS A 210 -21.52 21.85 11.76
CA LYS A 210 -21.39 22.38 10.39
C LYS A 210 -20.02 23.01 10.14
N VAL A 211 -19.45 23.74 11.11
CA VAL A 211 -18.07 24.26 11.04
C VAL A 211 -17.07 23.10 10.94
N ALA A 212 -17.22 22.07 11.77
CA ALA A 212 -16.36 20.88 11.74
C ALA A 212 -16.39 20.20 10.37
N ASN A 213 -17.58 20.00 9.81
CA ASN A 213 -17.75 19.36 8.51
C ASN A 213 -17.18 20.20 7.37
N SER A 214 -17.35 21.52 7.42
CA SER A 214 -16.79 22.43 6.42
C SER A 214 -15.25 22.43 6.44
N LEU A 215 -14.63 22.54 7.61
CA LEU A 215 -13.17 22.51 7.74
C LEU A 215 -12.59 21.15 7.33
N ARG A 216 -13.25 20.03 7.69
CA ARG A 216 -12.87 18.69 7.23
C ARG A 216 -12.96 18.55 5.70
N SER A 217 -13.97 19.15 5.07
CA SER A 217 -14.11 19.14 3.61
C SER A 217 -12.97 19.89 2.91
N GLN A 218 -12.30 20.80 3.61
CA GLN A 218 -11.11 21.51 3.15
C GLN A 218 -9.79 20.79 3.50
N GLY A 219 -9.87 19.56 4.04
CA GLY A 219 -8.70 18.74 4.37
C GLY A 219 -8.15 18.92 5.79
N LEU A 220 -8.75 19.79 6.62
CA LEU A 220 -8.21 20.07 7.96
C LEU A 220 -8.68 19.04 9.01
N PRO A 221 -7.77 18.55 9.88
CA PRO A 221 -8.12 17.63 10.95
C PRO A 221 -8.82 18.36 12.11
N VAL A 222 -10.13 18.10 12.25
CA VAL A 222 -10.91 18.53 13.42
C VAL A 222 -10.93 17.40 14.45
N GLY A 223 -10.04 17.49 15.44
CA GLY A 223 -9.73 16.43 16.40
C GLY A 223 -10.78 16.23 17.50
N ILE A 224 -11.44 17.29 17.93
CA ILE A 224 -12.52 17.22 18.92
C ILE A 224 -13.65 18.19 18.58
N VAL A 225 -14.88 17.72 18.75
CA VAL A 225 -16.09 18.56 18.75
C VAL A 225 -16.84 18.22 20.03
N ALA A 226 -17.03 19.20 20.90
CA ALA A 226 -17.70 19.00 22.18
C ALA A 226 -18.72 20.11 22.45
N SER A 227 -19.78 19.76 23.18
CA SER A 227 -20.72 20.72 23.76
C SER A 227 -20.44 20.86 25.25
N VAL A 228 -20.61 22.05 25.79
CA VAL A 228 -20.36 22.37 27.21
C VAL A 228 -21.56 23.12 27.76
N GLY A 229 -22.14 22.60 28.85
CA GLY A 229 -23.11 23.33 29.66
C GLY A 229 -22.47 24.21 30.74
N MET A 230 -23.30 24.87 31.55
CA MET A 230 -22.86 25.69 32.69
C MET A 230 -22.37 24.87 33.90
N ASN A 231 -22.46 23.54 33.86
CA ASN A 231 -22.02 22.69 34.97
C ASN A 231 -20.49 22.62 35.00
N GLU A 232 -19.89 23.10 36.09
CA GLU A 232 -18.43 23.13 36.25
C GLU A 232 -17.77 21.76 36.05
N THR A 233 -18.38 20.67 36.53
CA THR A 233 -17.83 19.31 36.39
C THR A 233 -17.80 18.83 34.94
N GLU A 234 -18.82 19.16 34.16
CA GLU A 234 -18.92 18.85 32.73
C GLU A 234 -17.90 19.66 31.93
N MET A 235 -17.73 20.94 32.31
CA MET A 235 -16.74 21.84 31.72
C MET A 235 -15.31 21.37 32.00
N GLU A 236 -14.98 20.99 33.24
CA GLU A 236 -13.69 20.38 33.60
C GLU A 236 -13.43 19.11 32.79
N SER A 237 -14.39 18.21 32.73
CA SER A 237 -14.26 16.97 31.96
C SER A 237 -13.97 17.25 30.49
N THR A 238 -14.66 18.22 29.89
CA THR A 238 -14.46 18.60 28.48
C THR A 238 -13.09 19.25 28.26
N LEU A 239 -12.66 20.16 29.14
CA LEU A 239 -11.33 20.77 29.08
C LEU A 239 -10.21 19.73 29.26
N SER A 240 -10.40 18.74 30.15
CA SER A 240 -9.48 17.60 30.29
C SER A 240 -9.44 16.74 29.04
N ARG A 241 -10.57 16.50 28.36
CA ARG A 241 -10.60 15.80 27.07
C ARG A 241 -9.88 16.58 25.98
N ILE A 242 -10.05 17.90 25.94
CA ILE A 242 -9.32 18.78 25.01
C ILE A 242 -7.82 18.71 25.31
N GLN A 243 -7.42 18.72 26.58
CA GLN A 243 -6.02 18.59 26.97
C GLN A 243 -5.42 17.22 26.57
N ALA A 244 -6.15 16.13 26.80
CA ALA A 244 -5.74 14.78 26.40
C ALA A 244 -5.68 14.62 24.86
N ALA A 245 -6.62 15.22 24.13
CA ALA A 245 -6.57 15.28 22.67
C ALA A 245 -5.43 16.18 22.16
N GLY A 246 -5.11 17.25 22.89
CA GLY A 246 -4.02 18.18 22.60
C GLY A 246 -2.62 17.59 22.81
N GLU A 247 -2.47 16.52 23.60
CA GLU A 247 -1.26 15.68 23.59
C GLU A 247 -1.10 14.90 22.27
N ILE A 248 -2.16 14.82 21.45
CA ILE A 248 -2.25 14.05 20.21
C ILE A 248 -2.53 14.97 18.99
N LYS A 249 -2.33 16.29 19.11
CA LYS A 249 -2.40 17.37 18.08
C LYS A 249 -3.70 18.21 18.11
N GLY A 250 -3.65 19.39 18.73
CA GLY A 250 -4.71 20.40 18.71
C GLY A 250 -4.27 21.69 19.39
N GLU A 251 -4.05 22.76 18.62
CA GLU A 251 -3.46 24.03 19.11
C GLU A 251 -4.42 25.22 19.02
N LEU A 252 -5.48 25.09 18.22
CA LEU A 252 -6.54 26.09 18.08
C LEU A 252 -7.89 25.55 18.57
N ILE A 253 -8.61 26.35 19.36
CA ILE A 253 -9.95 26.05 19.87
C ILE A 253 -10.94 27.07 19.33
N ILE A 254 -11.87 26.62 18.48
CA ILE A 254 -12.98 27.45 17.98
C ILE A 254 -14.15 27.33 18.95
N MET A 255 -14.62 28.46 19.48
CA MET A 255 -15.73 28.55 20.43
C MET A 255 -17.02 28.97 19.71
N CYS A 256 -17.89 28.00 19.44
CA CYS A 256 -19.23 28.17 18.86
C CYS A 256 -20.24 28.48 19.97
N MET A 257 -20.27 29.74 20.40
CA MET A 257 -21.12 30.26 21.46
C MET A 257 -21.08 31.79 21.40
N HIS A 258 -22.04 32.45 22.05
CA HIS A 258 -22.06 33.92 22.14
C HIS A 258 -20.76 34.48 22.69
N SER A 259 -20.22 35.52 22.06
CA SER A 259 -18.96 36.12 22.48
C SER A 259 -19.07 36.78 23.86
N ALA A 260 -18.06 36.57 24.70
CA ALA A 260 -17.94 37.23 26.00
C ALA A 260 -18.00 38.76 25.86
N LEU A 261 -17.49 39.32 24.75
CA LEU A 261 -17.48 40.77 24.49
C LEU A 261 -18.88 41.39 24.37
N ILE A 262 -19.90 40.60 24.01
CA ILE A 262 -21.29 41.03 23.86
C ILE A 262 -22.21 40.46 24.96
N GLY A 263 -21.62 39.91 26.03
CA GLY A 263 -22.35 39.37 27.17
C GLY A 263 -22.67 37.87 27.08
N GLY A 264 -21.89 37.10 26.32
CA GLY A 264 -21.97 35.63 26.30
C GLY A 264 -21.48 35.01 27.61
N GLU A 265 -22.41 34.53 28.43
CA GLU A 265 -22.11 33.94 29.74
C GLU A 265 -21.37 32.59 29.61
N GLN A 266 -21.78 31.74 28.67
CA GLN A 266 -21.17 30.41 28.44
C GLN A 266 -19.69 30.53 28.08
N GLN A 267 -19.36 31.44 27.16
CA GLN A 267 -17.96 31.68 26.76
C GLN A 267 -17.15 32.27 27.90
N THR A 268 -17.75 33.16 28.70
CA THR A 268 -17.11 33.74 29.88
C THR A 268 -16.76 32.66 30.90
N ALA A 269 -17.71 31.79 31.24
CA ALA A 269 -17.49 30.67 32.17
C ALA A 269 -16.43 29.69 31.62
N PHE A 270 -16.51 29.33 30.35
CA PHE A 270 -15.55 28.45 29.67
C PHE A 270 -14.12 29.01 29.71
N LEU A 271 -13.93 30.28 29.37
CA LEU A 271 -12.61 30.93 29.38
C LEU A 271 -12.04 31.05 30.79
N LEU A 272 -12.87 31.42 31.78
CA LEU A 272 -12.45 31.47 33.18
C LEU A 272 -11.98 30.09 33.66
N LYS A 273 -12.72 29.03 33.33
CA LYS A 273 -12.35 27.68 33.73
C LYS A 273 -11.09 27.18 33.01
N ALA A 274 -10.96 27.47 31.71
CA ALA A 274 -9.75 27.18 30.96
C ALA A 274 -8.52 27.90 31.55
N HIS A 275 -8.70 29.14 32.04
CA HIS A 275 -7.64 29.89 32.72
C HIS A 275 -7.24 29.27 34.06
N GLU A 276 -8.21 28.85 34.87
CA GLU A 276 -7.97 28.12 36.13
C GLU A 276 -7.21 26.81 35.91
N MET A 277 -7.51 26.09 34.82
CA MET A 277 -6.79 24.89 34.39
C MET A 277 -5.45 25.17 33.69
N GLY A 278 -5.08 26.45 33.52
CA GLY A 278 -3.81 26.86 32.91
C GLY A 278 -3.73 26.71 31.40
N LEU A 279 -4.85 26.51 30.71
CA LEU A 279 -4.91 26.29 29.26
C LEU A 279 -4.72 27.60 28.46
N THR A 280 -4.94 28.76 29.07
CA THR A 280 -4.74 30.08 28.43
C THR A 280 -3.30 30.61 28.53
N LYS A 281 -2.33 29.80 28.99
CA LYS A 281 -0.93 30.23 29.19
C LYS A 281 -0.07 30.18 27.91
N GLY A 282 -0.68 29.99 26.75
CA GLY A 282 0.00 30.09 25.44
C GLY A 282 0.09 28.80 24.62
N ARG A 283 -0.35 27.64 25.15
CA ARG A 283 -0.41 26.40 24.37
C ARG A 283 -1.59 26.38 23.38
N TYR A 284 -2.70 26.99 23.76
CA TYR A 284 -3.93 27.02 22.97
C TYR A 284 -4.26 28.45 22.58
N VAL A 285 -4.74 28.62 21.36
CA VAL A 285 -5.35 29.86 20.88
C VAL A 285 -6.86 29.66 20.80
N PHE A 286 -7.62 30.59 21.35
CA PHE A 286 -9.08 30.52 21.38
C PHE A 286 -9.66 31.51 20.35
N VAL A 287 -10.62 31.07 19.54
CA VAL A 287 -11.26 31.90 18.51
C VAL A 287 -12.78 31.88 18.70
N PRO A 288 -13.42 33.01 19.03
CA PRO A 288 -14.87 33.08 19.13
C PRO A 288 -15.48 33.06 17.72
N TYR A 289 -16.33 32.07 17.44
CA TYR A 289 -16.97 31.94 16.12
C TYR A 289 -17.98 33.06 15.86
N ASP A 290 -18.77 33.42 16.88
CA ASP A 290 -19.84 34.41 16.81
C ASP A 290 -19.39 35.77 16.24
N THR A 291 -18.18 36.22 16.58
CA THR A 291 -17.65 37.52 16.14
C THR A 291 -17.39 37.59 14.64
N LEU A 292 -17.38 36.46 13.93
CA LEU A 292 -17.29 36.41 12.47
C LEU A 292 -18.57 36.91 11.78
N LEU A 293 -19.69 37.02 12.51
CA LEU A 293 -21.01 37.31 11.95
C LEU A 293 -21.38 38.81 11.97
N TYR A 294 -20.54 39.65 12.55
CA TYR A 294 -20.77 41.10 12.66
C TYR A 294 -19.45 41.86 12.86
N SER A 295 -19.53 43.19 12.85
CA SER A 295 -18.39 44.07 13.03
C SER A 295 -18.35 44.62 14.45
N LEU A 296 -17.40 44.14 15.25
CA LEU A 296 -17.15 44.64 16.60
C LEU A 296 -16.43 46.00 16.57
N PRO A 297 -16.70 46.90 17.51
CA PRO A 297 -15.97 48.15 17.63
C PRO A 297 -14.55 47.90 18.22
N TYR A 298 -13.51 48.27 17.47
CA TYR A 298 -12.11 48.15 17.91
C TYR A 298 -11.33 49.48 17.86
N ALA A 299 -11.87 50.50 17.20
CA ALA A 299 -11.27 51.83 17.23
C ALA A 299 -11.62 52.53 18.56
N ASN A 300 -10.61 52.74 19.42
CA ASN A 300 -10.74 53.46 20.71
C ASN A 300 -11.92 52.97 21.56
N THR A 301 -12.13 51.66 21.63
CA THR A 301 -13.25 51.05 22.36
C THR A 301 -12.71 50.10 23.43
N SER A 302 -13.13 50.33 24.68
CA SER A 302 -12.88 49.42 25.78
C SER A 302 -14.12 48.60 26.09
N TYR A 303 -13.94 47.32 26.32
CA TYR A 303 -15.01 46.40 26.68
C TYR A 303 -15.18 46.37 28.21
N PHE A 304 -16.35 46.83 28.68
CA PHE A 304 -16.65 46.92 30.11
C PHE A 304 -16.46 45.59 30.85
N LEU A 305 -16.80 44.45 30.22
CA LEU A 305 -16.66 43.14 30.83
C LEU A 305 -15.19 42.77 31.11
N LEU A 306 -14.28 43.14 30.20
CA LEU A 306 -12.84 42.94 30.38
C LEU A 306 -12.24 43.93 31.38
N GLN A 307 -12.80 45.14 31.49
CA GLN A 307 -12.37 46.12 32.49
C GLN A 307 -12.74 45.69 33.92
N ASN A 308 -13.92 45.12 34.11
CA ASN A 308 -14.46 44.81 35.44
C ASN A 308 -13.97 43.46 36.00
N ASN A 309 -13.56 42.52 35.14
CA ASN A 309 -13.15 41.18 35.54
C ASN A 309 -11.68 40.92 35.16
N THR A 310 -10.78 41.07 36.14
CA THR A 310 -9.34 40.89 35.95
C THR A 310 -8.96 39.48 35.53
N LYS A 311 -9.61 38.45 36.09
CA LYS A 311 -9.40 37.04 35.71
C LYS A 311 -9.81 36.80 34.26
N LEU A 312 -10.99 37.31 33.86
CA LEU A 312 -11.45 37.18 32.48
C LEU A 312 -10.52 37.92 31.52
N ARG A 313 -10.04 39.11 31.88
CA ARG A 313 -9.08 39.86 31.08
C ARG A 313 -7.78 39.07 30.85
N GLN A 314 -7.27 38.42 31.88
CA GLN A 314 -6.09 37.54 31.78
C GLN A 314 -6.38 36.27 30.97
N ALA A 315 -7.58 35.69 31.08
CA ALA A 315 -8.00 34.57 30.25
C ALA A 315 -8.12 34.96 28.77
N TYR A 316 -8.61 36.17 28.49
CA TYR A 316 -8.83 36.71 27.16
C TYR A 316 -7.52 37.02 26.41
N ASP A 317 -6.38 37.07 27.10
CA ASP A 317 -5.05 37.21 26.49
C ASP A 317 -4.70 36.03 25.54
N ALA A 318 -5.38 34.88 25.69
CA ALA A 318 -5.24 33.74 24.77
C ALA A 318 -6.26 33.74 23.61
N VAL A 319 -7.09 34.78 23.49
CA VAL A 319 -8.22 34.83 22.55
C VAL A 319 -7.89 35.73 21.35
N LEU A 320 -7.91 35.16 20.14
CA LEU A 320 -7.85 35.92 18.90
C LEU A 320 -9.25 36.16 18.36
N THR A 321 -9.69 37.42 18.38
CA THR A 321 -11.03 37.81 17.96
C THR A 321 -11.03 38.20 16.49
N ILE A 322 -11.67 37.41 15.63
CA ILE A 322 -11.79 37.69 14.20
C ILE A 322 -13.17 38.31 13.94
N THR A 323 -13.22 39.50 13.36
CA THR A 323 -14.48 40.24 13.16
C THR A 323 -14.49 41.01 11.85
N VAL A 324 -15.69 41.37 11.36
CA VAL A 324 -15.86 42.09 10.09
C VAL A 324 -15.22 43.48 10.18
N SER A 325 -14.41 43.86 9.18
CA SER A 325 -13.73 45.16 9.15
C SER A 325 -14.73 46.30 8.96
N SER A 326 -14.52 47.39 9.71
CA SER A 326 -15.28 48.64 9.58
C SER A 326 -14.34 49.84 9.53
N ASP A 327 -13.66 50.00 8.39
CA ASP A 327 -12.62 51.02 8.22
C ASP A 327 -13.15 52.47 8.15
N LEU A 328 -14.41 52.65 7.74
CA LEU A 328 -15.02 53.98 7.59
C LEU A 328 -15.51 54.55 8.92
N MET A 329 -16.27 53.74 9.68
CA MET A 329 -16.84 54.12 10.96
C MET A 329 -17.10 52.86 11.79
N SER A 330 -16.89 52.93 13.10
CA SER A 330 -17.27 51.85 14.00
C SER A 330 -18.78 51.70 14.09
N PHE A 331 -19.25 50.53 14.52
CA PHE A 331 -20.68 50.30 14.79
C PHE A 331 -21.25 51.36 15.76
N ASN A 332 -20.50 51.70 16.82
CA ASN A 332 -20.92 52.68 17.82
C ASN A 332 -21.11 54.08 17.21
N GLU A 333 -20.21 54.50 16.32
CA GLU A 333 -20.30 55.78 15.61
C GLU A 333 -21.49 55.82 14.65
N ALA A 334 -21.66 54.76 13.84
CA ALA A 334 -22.78 54.64 12.90
C ALA A 334 -24.15 54.67 13.61
N PHE A 335 -24.25 53.97 14.73
CA PHE A 335 -25.46 53.94 15.54
C PHE A 335 -25.77 55.30 16.18
N ASN A 336 -24.75 55.96 16.75
CA ASN A 336 -24.92 57.31 17.28
C ASN A 336 -25.25 58.33 16.18
N MET A 337 -24.70 58.16 14.97
CA MET A 337 -25.03 58.99 13.82
C MET A 337 -26.51 58.85 13.45
N ALA A 338 -27.04 57.63 13.34
CA ALA A 338 -28.46 57.39 13.07
C ALA A 338 -29.38 57.93 14.18
N LYS A 339 -28.94 57.94 15.44
CA LYS A 339 -29.66 58.64 16.53
C LYS A 339 -29.65 60.16 16.37
N ARG A 340 -28.51 60.75 15.97
CA ARG A 340 -28.37 62.20 15.76
C ARG A 340 -29.22 62.71 14.61
N PHE A 341 -29.43 61.91 13.57
CA PHE A 341 -30.33 62.23 12.46
C PHE A 341 -31.80 61.90 12.75
N GLU A 342 -32.14 61.57 14.00
CA GLU A 342 -33.51 61.23 14.44
C GLU A 342 -34.16 60.03 13.71
N GLU A 343 -33.36 59.23 12.99
CA GLU A 343 -33.82 58.01 12.33
C GLU A 343 -34.06 56.87 13.33
N LEU A 344 -33.42 56.96 14.50
CA LEU A 344 -33.55 56.04 15.63
C LEU A 344 -34.14 56.74 16.85
N THR A 345 -35.38 56.39 17.22
CA THR A 345 -36.11 56.97 18.36
C THR A 345 -35.89 56.22 19.68
N ILE A 346 -34.79 55.48 19.83
CA ILE A 346 -34.53 54.60 20.97
C ILE A 346 -33.56 55.23 21.98
N SER A 347 -33.82 55.01 23.27
CA SER A 347 -33.01 55.57 24.37
C SER A 347 -31.70 54.82 24.61
N LEU A 348 -31.58 53.57 24.15
CA LEU A 348 -30.41 52.71 24.36
C LEU A 348 -29.10 53.32 23.83
N VAL A 349 -28.00 53.03 24.53
CA VAL A 349 -26.63 53.37 24.09
C VAL A 349 -26.07 52.27 23.19
N PRO A 350 -25.17 52.57 22.25
CA PRO A 350 -24.70 51.58 21.27
C PRO A 350 -24.04 50.35 21.91
N GLN A 351 -23.39 50.49 23.07
CA GLN A 351 -22.76 49.37 23.78
C GLN A 351 -23.76 48.34 24.33
N GLN A 352 -25.04 48.70 24.42
CA GLN A 352 -26.12 47.79 24.83
C GLN A 352 -26.76 47.05 23.65
N VAL A 353 -26.38 47.41 22.41
CA VAL A 353 -26.95 46.87 21.19
C VAL A 353 -25.95 45.90 20.58
N ASN A 354 -26.42 44.71 20.23
CA ASN A 354 -25.59 43.71 19.56
C ASN A 354 -25.26 44.21 18.14
N PRO A 355 -23.97 44.23 17.73
CA PRO A 355 -23.56 44.68 16.40
C PRO A 355 -24.17 43.90 15.23
N LEU A 356 -24.75 42.73 15.49
CA LEU A 356 -25.60 42.02 14.53
C LEU A 356 -26.74 42.90 13.97
N PHE A 357 -27.14 43.97 14.66
CA PHE A 357 -27.98 45.05 14.13
C PHE A 357 -27.52 45.51 12.74
N GLY A 358 -26.22 45.74 12.58
CA GLY A 358 -25.63 46.16 11.31
C GLY A 358 -25.72 45.05 10.25
N THR A 359 -25.50 43.79 10.62
CA THR A 359 -25.62 42.64 9.71
C THR A 359 -27.05 42.45 9.20
N ILE A 360 -28.06 42.62 10.07
CA ILE A 360 -29.49 42.57 9.68
C ILE A 360 -29.80 43.69 8.68
N TYR A 361 -29.39 44.93 8.98
CA TYR A 361 -29.54 46.08 8.08
C TYR A 361 -28.92 45.77 6.71
N ASN A 362 -27.70 45.23 6.70
CA ASN A 362 -26.97 44.90 5.47
C ASN A 362 -27.65 43.82 4.64
N GLY A 363 -28.25 42.81 5.28
CA GLY A 363 -28.98 41.76 4.57
C GLY A 363 -30.20 42.28 3.82
N ILE A 364 -30.97 43.18 4.45
CA ILE A 364 -32.13 43.82 3.83
C ILE A 364 -31.69 44.74 2.68
N TYR A 365 -30.62 45.50 2.89
CA TYR A 365 -30.08 46.40 1.88
C TYR A 365 -29.51 45.65 0.66
N LEU A 366 -28.85 44.52 0.88
CA LEU A 366 -28.40 43.62 -0.19
C LEU A 366 -29.58 43.10 -1.02
N LEU A 367 -30.65 42.64 -0.36
CA LEU A 367 -31.87 42.20 -1.04
C LEU A 367 -32.44 43.33 -1.91
N ALA A 368 -32.52 44.55 -1.39
CA ALA A 368 -33.01 45.70 -2.16
C ALA A 368 -32.11 46.04 -3.37
N LYS A 369 -30.79 45.99 -3.22
CA LYS A 369 -29.85 46.16 -4.35
C LYS A 369 -30.01 45.06 -5.40
N ALA A 370 -30.26 43.82 -4.98
CA ALA A 370 -30.55 42.73 -5.90
C ALA A 370 -31.89 42.92 -6.65
N MET A 371 -32.94 43.40 -5.96
CA MET A 371 -34.21 43.80 -6.59
C MET A 371 -33.98 44.88 -7.65
N HIS A 372 -33.22 45.94 -7.30
CA HIS A 372 -32.89 47.02 -8.23
C HIS A 372 -32.19 46.51 -9.49
N ASN A 373 -31.16 45.66 -9.31
CA ASN A 373 -30.42 45.10 -10.44
C ASN A 373 -31.28 44.16 -11.30
N ALA A 374 -32.13 43.33 -10.68
CA ALA A 374 -33.07 42.47 -11.39
C ALA A 374 -34.05 43.28 -12.24
N ARG A 375 -34.60 44.38 -11.69
CA ARG A 375 -35.52 45.28 -12.40
C ARG A 375 -34.84 46.00 -13.55
N ARG A 376 -33.63 46.53 -13.34
CA ARG A 376 -32.82 47.14 -14.40
C ARG A 376 -32.50 46.18 -15.53
N ALA A 377 -32.36 44.89 -15.24
CA ALA A 377 -32.19 43.83 -16.24
C ALA A 377 -33.51 43.36 -16.88
N GLY A 378 -34.65 43.98 -16.57
CA GLY A 378 -35.97 43.61 -17.08
C GLY A 378 -36.46 42.24 -16.58
N LYS A 379 -35.96 41.78 -15.43
CA LYS A 379 -36.31 40.49 -14.84
C LYS A 379 -37.33 40.62 -13.70
N TRP A 380 -38.13 39.57 -13.53
CA TRP A 380 -39.10 39.45 -12.43
C TRP A 380 -38.40 39.22 -11.09
N LEU A 381 -39.01 39.68 -10.00
CA LEU A 381 -38.51 39.54 -8.63
C LEU A 381 -38.76 38.12 -8.04
N SER A 382 -38.41 37.08 -8.79
CA SER A 382 -38.35 35.69 -8.33
C SER A 382 -37.16 35.47 -7.39
N GLY A 383 -37.26 34.51 -6.47
CA GLY A 383 -36.15 34.13 -5.58
C GLY A 383 -34.86 33.81 -6.32
N THR A 384 -34.96 33.12 -7.46
CA THR A 384 -33.79 32.75 -8.27
C THR A 384 -33.08 33.98 -8.85
N ASN A 385 -33.84 34.92 -9.41
CA ASN A 385 -33.27 36.16 -9.93
C ASN A 385 -32.69 37.02 -8.80
N LEU A 386 -33.36 37.14 -7.66
CA LEU A 386 -32.86 37.92 -6.53
C LEU A 386 -31.51 37.40 -6.04
N ALA A 387 -31.36 36.08 -5.88
CA ALA A 387 -30.06 35.50 -5.54
C ALA A 387 -29.00 35.73 -6.64
N TYR A 388 -29.37 35.57 -7.92
CA TYR A 388 -28.47 35.78 -9.06
C TYR A 388 -27.96 37.23 -9.19
N PHE A 389 -28.84 38.22 -9.00
CA PHE A 389 -28.53 39.65 -9.18
C PHE A 389 -27.82 40.30 -7.98
N THR A 390 -27.37 39.49 -7.01
CA THR A 390 -26.40 39.90 -5.98
C THR A 390 -24.98 40.07 -6.52
N ARG A 391 -24.68 39.49 -7.69
CA ARG A 391 -23.33 39.47 -8.26
C ARG A 391 -22.84 40.84 -8.69
N ASN A 392 -21.52 41.01 -8.57
CA ASN A 392 -20.77 42.14 -9.09
C ASN A 392 -21.34 43.49 -8.63
N MET A 393 -21.50 43.65 -7.32
CA MET A 393 -21.99 44.88 -6.73
C MET A 393 -21.14 45.32 -5.54
N THR A 394 -21.13 46.62 -5.30
CA THR A 394 -20.51 47.21 -4.12
C THR A 394 -21.48 48.24 -3.54
N PHE A 395 -21.64 48.23 -2.22
CA PHE A 395 -22.46 49.23 -1.53
C PHE A 395 -21.94 49.49 -0.12
N SER A 396 -22.31 50.66 0.41
CA SER A 396 -22.07 50.99 1.81
C SER A 396 -23.20 50.39 2.64
N GLY A 397 -22.84 49.42 3.50
CA GLY A 397 -23.73 48.91 4.53
C GLY A 397 -23.89 49.89 5.70
N PHE A 398 -24.32 49.39 6.84
CA PHE A 398 -24.56 50.20 8.04
C PHE A 398 -23.29 50.91 8.53
N ASN A 399 -22.20 50.16 8.72
CA ASN A 399 -20.89 50.67 9.17
C ASN A 399 -19.71 50.07 8.39
N GLN A 400 -19.98 49.26 7.36
CA GLN A 400 -18.96 48.55 6.58
C GLN A 400 -19.27 48.60 5.09
N LYS A 401 -18.24 48.59 4.25
CA LYS A 401 -18.38 48.51 2.80
C LYS A 401 -18.50 47.04 2.41
N ILE A 402 -19.55 46.70 1.70
CA ILE A 402 -19.81 45.33 1.23
C ILE A 402 -19.50 45.28 -0.26
N GLN A 403 -18.67 44.31 -0.64
CA GLN A 403 -18.32 44.01 -2.02
C GLN A 403 -18.67 42.57 -2.30
N ILE A 404 -19.33 42.32 -3.42
CA ILE A 404 -19.70 40.97 -3.88
C ILE A 404 -19.13 40.82 -5.29
N ASP A 405 -18.40 39.73 -5.50
CA ASP A 405 -17.73 39.45 -6.75
C ASP A 405 -18.69 38.93 -7.84
N THR A 406 -18.13 38.53 -8.97
CA THR A 406 -18.87 38.00 -10.12
C THR A 406 -19.47 36.63 -9.89
N GLU A 407 -18.98 35.86 -8.91
CA GLU A 407 -19.52 34.54 -8.58
C GLU A 407 -20.70 34.65 -7.59
N GLY A 408 -20.77 35.76 -6.87
CA GLY A 408 -21.80 36.03 -5.86
C GLY A 408 -21.26 35.85 -4.44
N GLU A 409 -19.94 35.75 -4.29
CA GLU A 409 -19.31 35.65 -2.98
C GLU A 409 -18.99 37.04 -2.44
N SER A 410 -19.32 37.25 -1.16
CA SER A 410 -18.95 38.47 -0.45
C SER A 410 -17.43 38.48 -0.22
N GLN A 411 -16.80 39.62 -0.52
CA GLN A 411 -15.37 39.90 -0.39
C GLN A 411 -15.08 40.91 0.73
N THR A 412 -16.01 41.05 1.68
CA THR A 412 -15.85 41.96 2.83
C THR A 412 -14.65 41.54 3.69
N ASN A 413 -13.70 42.44 3.94
CA ASN A 413 -12.51 42.15 4.73
C ASN A 413 -12.82 41.92 6.21
N TYR A 414 -11.96 41.15 6.86
CA TYR A 414 -11.99 40.92 8.31
C TYR A 414 -10.75 41.49 8.98
N VAL A 415 -10.80 41.61 10.30
CA VAL A 415 -9.70 42.06 11.13
C VAL A 415 -9.48 41.07 12.27
N ILE A 416 -8.22 40.76 12.56
CA ILE A 416 -7.80 39.98 13.71
C ILE A 416 -7.45 40.96 14.82
N LEU A 417 -8.23 40.88 15.89
CA LEU A 417 -8.07 41.66 17.09
C LEU A 417 -7.45 40.82 18.19
N ASP A 418 -6.58 41.45 18.95
CA ASP A 418 -5.81 40.83 20.00
C ASP A 418 -5.85 41.69 21.28
N SER A 419 -5.59 41.06 22.42
CA SER A 419 -5.54 41.67 23.75
C SER A 419 -4.11 41.58 24.28
N ASP A 420 -3.70 42.53 25.11
CA ASP A 420 -2.43 42.43 25.84
C ASP A 420 -2.61 41.84 27.26
N GLY A 421 -3.85 41.47 27.62
CA GLY A 421 -4.22 40.94 28.93
C GLY A 421 -4.20 41.97 30.06
N TRP A 422 -3.80 43.21 29.78
CA TRP A 422 -3.58 44.27 30.77
C TRP A 422 -4.65 45.36 30.64
N GLU A 423 -4.95 45.78 29.42
CA GLU A 423 -5.99 46.75 29.11
C GLU A 423 -7.31 46.07 28.75
N GLY A 424 -8.42 46.79 28.90
CA GLY A 424 -9.74 46.32 28.47
C GLY A 424 -10.03 46.59 26.98
N GLN A 425 -9.00 46.91 26.20
CA GLN A 425 -9.09 47.27 24.78
C GLN A 425 -8.55 46.14 23.92
N LEU A 426 -9.13 45.99 22.73
CA LEU A 426 -8.60 45.09 21.71
C LEU A 426 -7.95 45.94 20.63
N TYR A 427 -6.76 45.55 20.20
CA TYR A 427 -6.05 46.23 19.12
C TYR A 427 -6.02 45.37 17.86
N ARG A 428 -5.96 46.05 16.73
CA ARG A 428 -5.85 45.42 15.43
C ARG A 428 -4.42 44.91 15.20
N SER A 429 -4.29 43.61 14.98
CA SER A 429 -2.99 42.98 14.70
C SER A 429 -2.82 42.67 13.22
N TYR A 430 -3.81 42.06 12.59
CA TYR A 430 -3.80 41.69 11.17
C TYR A 430 -5.13 42.01 10.49
N MET A 431 -5.09 42.18 9.17
CA MET A 431 -6.25 42.31 8.30
C MET A 431 -6.34 41.07 7.41
N VAL A 432 -7.51 40.46 7.32
CA VAL A 432 -7.79 39.33 6.44
C VAL A 432 -8.43 39.89 5.17
N ASP A 433 -7.64 39.97 4.10
CA ASP A 433 -8.07 40.40 2.78
C ASP A 433 -8.56 39.18 2.00
N LEU A 434 -9.88 39.02 1.92
CA LEU A 434 -10.51 37.89 1.23
C LEU A 434 -10.42 38.02 -0.29
N SER A 435 -10.37 39.25 -0.82
CA SER A 435 -10.21 39.47 -2.26
C SER A 435 -8.85 39.01 -2.77
N ALA A 436 -7.83 39.06 -1.91
CA ALA A 436 -6.48 38.62 -2.18
C ALA A 436 -6.14 37.24 -1.56
N ASP A 437 -7.09 36.61 -0.85
CA ASP A 437 -6.91 35.39 -0.03
C ASP A 437 -5.62 35.43 0.84
N MET A 438 -5.39 36.56 1.51
CA MET A 438 -4.17 36.80 2.31
C MET A 438 -4.48 37.46 3.65
N VAL A 439 -3.63 37.19 4.64
CA VAL A 439 -3.60 37.91 5.91
C VAL A 439 -2.42 38.89 5.88
N ARG A 440 -2.72 40.18 6.11
CA ARG A 440 -1.76 41.29 6.07
C ARG A 440 -1.53 41.85 7.47
N PHE A 441 -0.27 42.14 7.79
CA PHE A 441 0.09 42.79 9.05
C PHE A 441 -0.53 44.20 9.13
N ALA A 442 -1.16 44.52 10.26
CA ALA A 442 -1.95 45.74 10.42
C ALA A 442 -1.42 46.68 11.52
N GLY A 443 -0.17 46.48 11.95
CA GLY A 443 0.63 47.45 12.73
C GLY A 443 1.10 46.96 14.09
N LYS A 444 0.48 45.93 14.68
CA LYS A 444 0.87 45.36 15.98
C LYS A 444 0.94 43.84 15.89
N SER A 445 2.00 43.24 16.42
CA SER A 445 2.13 41.78 16.47
C SER A 445 1.16 41.20 17.50
N ILE A 446 0.71 39.96 17.27
CA ILE A 446 -0.10 39.23 18.24
C ILE A 446 0.74 38.96 19.49
N ASN A 447 0.15 39.24 20.65
CA ASN A 447 0.66 38.88 21.96
C ASN A 447 0.25 37.44 22.26
N PHE A 448 1.24 36.54 22.34
CA PHE A 448 0.99 35.18 22.77
C PHE A 448 1.41 35.05 24.24
N PRO A 449 0.54 34.57 25.16
CA PRO A 449 0.88 34.46 26.58
C PRO A 449 2.13 33.59 26.88
N GLY A 450 2.46 32.67 25.97
CA GLY A 450 3.66 31.82 26.04
C GLY A 450 4.92 32.43 25.40
N GLY A 451 4.85 33.70 24.96
CA GLY A 451 5.94 34.44 24.30
C GLY A 451 6.15 34.11 22.82
N SER A 452 5.52 33.05 22.30
CA SER A 452 5.59 32.65 20.89
C SER A 452 4.26 32.03 20.43
N PRO A 453 3.94 32.09 19.12
CA PRO A 453 2.77 31.40 18.58
C PRO A 453 2.88 29.89 18.80
N PRO A 454 1.74 29.16 18.81
CA PRO A 454 1.76 27.71 18.70
C PRO A 454 2.57 27.25 17.48
N PRO A 455 3.24 26.09 17.55
CA PRO A 455 3.98 25.50 16.43
C PRO A 455 3.20 25.50 15.12
N SER A 456 3.90 25.67 14.00
CA SER A 456 3.27 25.52 12.69
C SER A 456 3.15 24.05 12.32
N ASP A 457 1.96 23.65 11.87
CA ASP A 457 1.71 22.38 11.22
C ASP A 457 2.29 22.36 9.81
N SER A 458 2.43 21.17 9.23
CA SER A 458 2.88 21.00 7.86
C SER A 458 1.97 21.73 6.87
N SER A 459 2.57 22.49 5.95
CA SER A 459 1.82 23.25 4.92
C SER A 459 0.96 22.36 4.00
N CYS A 460 1.24 21.05 3.93
CA CYS A 460 0.45 20.10 3.13
C CYS A 460 -1.03 20.04 3.51
N TRP A 461 -1.40 20.42 4.74
CA TRP A 461 -2.80 20.49 5.16
C TRP A 461 -3.61 21.56 4.42
N PHE A 462 -2.93 22.56 3.83
CA PHE A 462 -3.57 23.68 3.14
C PHE A 462 -3.38 23.64 1.62
N GLU A 463 -2.73 22.58 1.11
CA GLU A 463 -2.53 22.38 -0.32
C GLU A 463 -3.66 21.55 -0.93
N PRO A 464 -4.36 22.06 -1.96
CA PRO A 464 -5.39 21.29 -2.62
C PRO A 464 -4.79 20.06 -3.31
N ASN A 465 -5.47 18.91 -3.19
CA ASN A 465 -5.10 17.61 -3.77
C ASN A 465 -3.87 16.91 -3.17
N THR A 466 -3.33 17.41 -2.05
CA THR A 466 -2.24 16.73 -1.31
C THR A 466 -2.82 15.98 -0.11
N ILE A 467 -2.61 14.66 -0.02
CA ILE A 467 -3.02 13.88 1.15
C ILE A 467 -1.93 14.02 2.22
N CYS A 468 -2.18 14.89 3.20
CA CYS A 468 -1.28 15.12 4.33
C CYS A 468 -1.48 14.00 5.37
N THR A 469 -0.81 12.86 5.21
CA THR A 469 -0.77 11.84 6.26
C THR A 469 0.25 12.27 7.30
N GLY A 470 -0.20 12.76 8.46
CA GLY A 470 0.64 13.24 9.56
C GLY A 470 1.49 12.15 10.24
N GLY A 471 2.34 11.44 9.47
CA GLY A 471 3.26 10.40 9.89
C GLY A 471 4.06 9.85 8.70
N VAL A 472 5.39 10.03 8.78
CA VAL A 472 6.48 9.42 7.98
C VAL A 472 6.33 9.51 6.46
N GLU A 473 7.15 10.35 5.81
CA GLU A 473 7.20 10.43 4.35
C GLU A 473 7.37 9.04 3.72
N ILE A 474 6.65 8.78 2.63
CA ILE A 474 6.73 7.53 1.86
C ILE A 474 8.18 7.27 1.40
N THR A 475 8.94 8.33 1.12
CA THR A 475 10.39 8.30 0.86
C THR A 475 11.16 7.62 1.98
N PHE A 476 10.88 7.92 3.24
CA PHE A 476 11.55 7.30 4.39
C PHE A 476 11.22 5.80 4.48
N VAL A 477 9.97 5.40 4.27
CA VAL A 477 9.56 3.99 4.24
C VAL A 477 10.28 3.24 3.12
N ILE A 478 10.33 3.82 1.91
CA ILE A 478 11.03 3.24 0.76
C ILE A 478 12.53 3.09 1.07
N VAL A 479 13.17 4.11 1.66
CA VAL A 479 14.60 4.06 2.02
C VAL A 479 14.88 2.94 3.02
N VAL A 480 14.05 2.76 4.05
CA VAL A 480 14.20 1.68 5.03
C VAL A 480 14.06 0.30 4.37
N PHE A 481 13.09 0.13 3.48
CA PHE A 481 12.92 -1.12 2.72
C PHE A 481 14.11 -1.41 1.79
N VAL A 482 14.67 -0.39 1.13
CA VAL A 482 15.86 -0.54 0.28
C VAL A 482 17.09 -0.94 1.10
N ILE A 483 17.30 -0.33 2.27
CA ILE A 483 18.41 -0.69 3.16
C ILE A 483 18.28 -2.14 3.64
N LEU A 484 17.09 -2.56 4.06
CA LEU A 484 16.82 -3.95 4.45
C LEU A 484 17.07 -4.93 3.29
N PHE A 485 16.63 -4.59 2.08
CA PHE A 485 16.84 -5.42 0.90
C PHE A 485 18.34 -5.57 0.58
N VAL A 486 19.11 -4.49 0.61
CA VAL A 486 20.58 -4.53 0.39
C VAL A 486 21.28 -5.38 1.45
N MET A 487 20.87 -5.27 2.72
CA MET A 487 21.43 -6.09 3.81
C MET A 487 21.13 -7.58 3.62
N ILE A 488 19.91 -7.94 3.19
CA ILE A 488 19.53 -9.33 2.92
C ILE A 488 20.32 -9.90 1.74
N VAL A 489 20.39 -9.16 0.62
CA VAL A 489 21.12 -9.58 -0.58
C VAL A 489 22.63 -9.68 -0.30
N GLY A 490 23.19 -8.72 0.44
CA GLY A 490 24.58 -8.74 0.89
C GLY A 490 24.89 -9.92 1.80
N GLY A 491 24.01 -10.23 2.76
CA GLY A 491 24.12 -11.39 3.63
C GLY A 491 24.06 -12.72 2.88
N LEU A 492 23.14 -12.84 1.91
CA LEU A 492 23.06 -14.01 1.03
C LEU A 492 24.34 -14.18 0.21
N GLY A 493 24.84 -13.09 -0.38
CA GLY A 493 26.07 -13.08 -1.18
C GLY A 493 27.30 -13.52 -0.36
N LEU A 494 27.45 -12.97 0.85
CA LEU A 494 28.55 -13.32 1.76
C LEU A 494 28.48 -14.80 2.19
N SER A 495 27.28 -15.29 2.52
CA SER A 495 27.06 -16.70 2.90
C SER A 495 27.43 -17.65 1.76
N LEU A 496 27.01 -17.35 0.53
CA LEU A 496 27.36 -18.15 -0.66
C LEU A 496 28.87 -18.12 -0.95
N PHE A 497 29.52 -16.97 -0.76
CA PHE A 497 30.97 -16.83 -0.93
C PHE A 497 31.76 -17.66 0.08
N VAL A 498 31.40 -17.57 1.37
CA VAL A 498 32.03 -18.34 2.44
C VAL A 498 31.83 -19.84 2.21
N ARG A 499 30.61 -20.27 1.85
CA ARG A 499 30.31 -21.68 1.54
C ARG A 499 31.16 -22.21 0.37
N ARG A 500 31.31 -21.43 -0.71
CA ARG A 500 32.18 -21.79 -1.83
C ARG A 500 33.64 -21.93 -1.42
N ARG A 501 34.14 -21.04 -0.55
CA ARG A 501 35.53 -21.09 -0.07
C ARG A 501 35.79 -22.31 0.81
N ILE A 502 34.87 -22.64 1.72
CA ILE A 502 35.00 -23.84 2.58
C ILE A 502 35.04 -25.12 1.75
N GLN A 503 34.17 -25.24 0.73
CA GLN A 503 34.15 -26.41 -0.16
C GLN A 503 35.45 -26.59 -0.95
N GLN A 504 36.09 -25.50 -1.38
CA GLN A 504 37.37 -25.54 -2.08
C GLN A 504 38.52 -25.98 -1.16
N ILE A 505 38.51 -25.55 0.11
CA ILE A 505 39.56 -25.90 1.09
C ILE A 505 39.52 -27.39 1.45
N GLN A 506 38.32 -27.97 1.61
CA GLN A 506 38.13 -29.39 1.96
C GLN A 506 38.68 -30.37 0.91
N LEU A 507 38.90 -29.93 -0.34
CA LEU A 507 39.41 -30.77 -1.42
C LEU A 507 40.93 -30.96 -1.38
N VAL A 508 41.66 -29.99 -0.82
CA VAL A 508 43.11 -29.87 -1.00
C VAL A 508 43.88 -29.94 0.33
N LYS A 509 43.25 -29.61 1.47
CA LYS A 509 43.93 -29.61 2.78
C LYS A 509 43.05 -30.14 3.92
N GLY A 510 43.66 -30.88 4.84
CA GLY A 510 43.05 -31.36 6.09
C GLY A 510 42.93 -32.90 6.17
N PRO A 511 42.44 -33.44 7.32
CA PRO A 511 42.33 -34.88 7.57
C PRO A 511 41.33 -35.60 6.65
N ASN A 512 40.49 -34.86 5.92
CA ASN A 512 39.50 -35.39 4.99
C ASN A 512 39.88 -35.20 3.51
N ARG A 513 41.17 -34.96 3.19
CA ARG A 513 41.63 -34.84 1.81
C ARG A 513 41.22 -36.05 0.96
N ILE A 514 40.93 -35.81 -0.32
CA ILE A 514 40.46 -36.83 -1.27
C ILE A 514 41.43 -36.96 -2.45
N LEU A 515 42.19 -35.91 -2.76
CA LEU A 515 43.28 -35.95 -3.73
C LEU A 515 44.52 -36.58 -3.08
N LEU A 516 45.02 -37.65 -3.69
CA LEU A 516 46.26 -38.34 -3.33
C LEU A 516 47.32 -38.11 -4.42
N THR A 517 48.56 -37.86 -4.03
CA THR A 517 49.70 -37.66 -4.95
C THR A 517 50.74 -38.77 -4.82
N LEU A 518 51.80 -38.75 -5.64
CA LEU A 518 52.85 -39.77 -5.59
C LEU A 518 53.57 -39.85 -4.23
N GLU A 519 53.59 -38.74 -3.47
CA GLU A 519 54.17 -38.70 -2.12
C GLU A 519 53.35 -39.50 -1.08
N ASP A 520 52.05 -39.70 -1.35
CA ASP A 520 51.14 -40.37 -0.43
C ASP A 520 51.09 -41.90 -0.62
N LEU A 521 51.56 -42.42 -1.76
CA LEU A 521 51.42 -43.83 -2.14
C LEU A 521 52.77 -44.51 -2.37
N THR A 522 52.97 -45.68 -1.76
CA THR A 522 54.14 -46.53 -2.02
C THR A 522 53.72 -47.80 -2.78
N PHE A 523 54.15 -47.93 -4.03
CA PHE A 523 53.72 -49.03 -4.92
C PHE A 523 54.44 -50.35 -4.57
N ILE A 524 53.68 -51.46 -4.50
CA ILE A 524 54.20 -52.78 -4.12
C ILE A 524 53.85 -53.82 -5.18
N ASN A 525 54.74 -54.77 -5.41
CA ASN A 525 54.46 -55.97 -6.21
C ASN A 525 54.07 -57.16 -5.28
N PRO A 526 52.78 -57.58 -5.26
CA PRO A 526 52.30 -58.61 -4.35
C PRO A 526 52.88 -60.01 -4.61
N GLN A 527 53.46 -60.27 -5.81
CA GLN A 527 54.04 -61.58 -6.15
C GLN A 527 55.41 -61.82 -5.47
N LEU A 528 56.12 -60.76 -5.09
CA LEU A 528 57.41 -60.85 -4.41
C LEU A 528 57.25 -61.12 -2.89
N SER A 529 56.16 -60.67 -2.28
CA SER A 529 55.91 -60.82 -0.83
C SER A 529 55.61 -62.27 -0.39
N LYS A 530 55.14 -63.15 -1.28
CA LYS A 530 54.89 -64.58 -0.96
C LYS A 530 56.17 -65.42 -0.87
N ARG A 531 57.33 -64.90 -1.32
CA ARG A 531 58.63 -65.56 -1.18
C ARG A 531 59.46 -64.89 -0.09
N LYS A 532 59.42 -65.49 1.10
CA LYS A 532 60.48 -65.55 2.12
C LYS A 532 60.84 -64.24 2.86
N ILE A 533 60.39 -64.15 4.11
CA ILE A 533 61.21 -63.58 5.21
C ILE A 533 61.65 -64.77 6.07
N THR A 534 62.87 -65.25 5.85
CA THR A 534 63.62 -65.96 6.87
C THR A 534 64.73 -65.01 7.25
N LEU A 535 64.71 -64.58 8.50
CA LEU A 535 65.51 -63.52 9.06
C LEU A 535 66.87 -64.10 9.47
N GLU A 536 67.91 -63.87 8.68
CA GLU A 536 69.34 -64.03 9.06
C GLU A 536 70.23 -63.62 7.87
N ASP A 537 70.58 -62.34 7.83
CA ASP A 537 71.86 -61.76 7.35
C ASP A 537 71.66 -60.24 7.35
N LEU A 538 72.05 -59.59 8.44
CA LEU A 538 73.32 -58.86 8.54
C LEU A 538 73.35 -57.61 7.67
N GLY A 539 73.45 -56.49 8.38
CA GLY A 539 73.56 -55.18 7.78
C GLY A 539 74.90 -54.98 7.10
N ASP A 540 74.93 -53.96 6.25
CA ASP A 540 76.06 -53.06 6.20
C ASP A 540 75.67 -51.77 5.46
N SER A 541 75.86 -50.66 6.15
CA SER A 541 76.66 -49.52 5.69
C SER A 541 76.38 -48.86 4.31
N LYS A 542 75.93 -47.61 4.41
CA LYS A 542 76.57 -46.38 3.87
C LYS A 542 76.75 -46.16 2.34
N SER A 543 76.12 -45.06 1.91
CA SER A 543 76.65 -43.89 1.16
C SER A 543 77.29 -43.99 -0.23
N ALA A 544 76.90 -42.99 -1.05
CA ALA A 544 77.67 -42.23 -2.05
C ALA A 544 77.64 -42.68 -3.53
N ILE A 545 76.96 -41.86 -4.36
CA ILE A 545 77.51 -41.02 -5.44
C ILE A 545 78.80 -41.56 -6.11
N ASP A 546 78.80 -41.93 -7.39
CA ASP A 546 79.08 -41.03 -8.54
C ASP A 546 79.17 -41.73 -9.92
N ASN A 547 78.83 -40.94 -10.93
CA ASN A 547 79.03 -40.91 -12.40
C ASN A 547 79.82 -41.98 -13.24
N ASN A 548 79.22 -42.27 -14.42
CA ASN A 548 79.76 -42.35 -15.82
C ASN A 548 81.16 -42.99 -16.06
N SER A 549 81.40 -43.93 -17.00
CA SER A 549 81.01 -44.02 -18.42
C SER A 549 81.60 -45.28 -19.09
N MET A 550 81.10 -45.59 -20.31
CA MET A 550 81.84 -46.11 -21.50
C MET A 550 81.39 -47.47 -22.10
N HIS A 551 80.51 -47.34 -23.11
CA HIS A 551 80.41 -48.05 -24.41
C HIS A 551 80.99 -49.47 -24.61
N SER A 552 80.15 -50.45 -24.99
CA SER A 552 79.83 -50.82 -26.41
C SER A 552 79.39 -52.30 -26.56
N GLY A 553 78.36 -52.54 -27.38
CA GLY A 553 78.23 -53.72 -28.26
C GLY A 553 77.61 -55.03 -27.74
N ASP A 554 76.31 -55.20 -28.01
CA ASP A 554 75.49 -56.42 -28.17
C ASP A 554 75.21 -57.37 -26.98
N PRO A 555 73.93 -57.53 -26.55
CA PRO A 555 73.55 -58.42 -25.45
C PRO A 555 73.15 -59.82 -25.94
N HIS A 556 73.96 -60.81 -25.54
CA HIS A 556 73.49 -62.16 -25.26
C HIS A 556 72.68 -62.16 -23.95
N HIS A 557 71.64 -63.01 -23.89
CA HIS A 557 71.07 -63.63 -22.67
C HIS A 557 70.94 -62.73 -21.41
N SER A 558 69.74 -62.21 -21.14
CA SER A 558 69.33 -61.75 -19.79
C SER A 558 68.16 -62.63 -19.33
N VAL A 559 68.34 -63.57 -18.41
CA VAL A 559 68.30 -63.33 -16.95
C VAL A 559 67.08 -62.48 -16.59
N ASP A 560 66.03 -63.16 -16.11
CA ASP A 560 64.77 -62.58 -15.62
C ASP A 560 65.05 -61.37 -14.72
N SER A 561 64.87 -60.18 -15.28
CA SER A 561 64.96 -58.93 -14.54
C SER A 561 63.76 -58.80 -13.61
N ILE A 562 64.03 -58.81 -12.31
CA ILE A 562 63.11 -58.38 -11.26
C ILE A 562 62.75 -56.91 -11.55
N THR A 563 61.63 -56.65 -12.20
CA THR A 563 61.11 -55.29 -12.37
C THR A 563 60.65 -54.76 -11.02
N THR A 564 61.31 -53.70 -10.54
CA THR A 564 60.92 -52.91 -9.38
C THR A 564 59.46 -52.46 -9.56
N ALA A 565 58.64 -52.57 -8.50
CA ALA A 565 57.24 -52.14 -8.57
C ALA A 565 57.18 -50.62 -8.83
N THR A 566 56.69 -50.22 -9.99
CA THR A 566 56.46 -48.82 -10.38
C THR A 566 54.97 -48.53 -10.45
N HIS A 567 54.58 -47.26 -10.39
CA HIS A 567 53.19 -46.82 -10.57
C HIS A 567 52.59 -47.33 -11.88
N GLU A 568 53.39 -47.55 -12.93
CA GLU A 568 52.97 -48.14 -14.21
C GLU A 568 52.67 -49.65 -14.12
N THR A 569 53.47 -50.40 -13.36
CA THR A 569 53.50 -51.88 -13.41
C THR A 569 52.63 -52.59 -12.37
N THR A 570 52.16 -51.90 -11.32
CA THR A 570 51.28 -52.48 -10.30
C THR A 570 50.04 -51.62 -10.03
N ASN A 571 48.93 -52.27 -9.66
CA ASN A 571 47.69 -51.61 -9.20
C ASN A 571 47.56 -51.64 -7.67
N VAL A 572 48.60 -52.09 -6.95
CA VAL A 572 48.61 -52.19 -5.49
C VAL A 572 49.64 -51.23 -4.92
N ALA A 573 49.24 -50.47 -3.90
CA ALA A 573 50.12 -49.58 -3.16
C ALA A 573 49.82 -49.64 -1.64
N VAL A 574 50.63 -48.96 -0.83
CA VAL A 574 50.35 -48.70 0.60
C VAL A 574 50.07 -47.22 0.79
N TYR A 575 48.96 -46.93 1.48
CA TYR A 575 48.52 -45.60 1.90
C TYR A 575 48.29 -45.62 3.41
N GLU A 576 48.96 -44.74 4.17
CA GLU A 576 48.84 -44.64 5.64
C GLU A 576 49.04 -45.98 6.40
N GLY A 577 49.80 -46.92 5.81
CA GLY A 577 50.09 -48.24 6.40
C GLY A 577 49.19 -49.37 5.90
N ASP A 578 48.08 -49.06 5.21
CA ASP A 578 47.13 -50.04 4.69
C ASP A 578 47.33 -50.29 3.18
N TRP A 579 47.05 -51.52 2.74
CA TRP A 579 47.13 -51.88 1.33
C TRP A 579 45.93 -51.31 0.57
N VAL A 580 46.19 -50.64 -0.54
CA VAL A 580 45.18 -50.01 -1.39
C VAL A 580 45.25 -50.53 -2.82
N TRP A 581 44.09 -50.54 -3.47
CA TRP A 581 43.92 -50.89 -4.87
C TRP A 581 43.66 -49.64 -5.69
N LEU A 582 44.44 -49.46 -6.75
CA LEU A 582 44.31 -48.37 -7.71
C LEU A 582 43.63 -48.87 -8.97
N LYS A 583 42.42 -48.39 -9.21
CA LYS A 583 41.76 -48.56 -10.51
C LYS A 583 42.13 -47.42 -11.44
N LYS A 584 43.09 -47.69 -12.30
CA LYS A 584 43.61 -46.74 -13.31
C LYS A 584 42.61 -46.53 -14.44
N PHE A 585 42.54 -45.31 -14.94
CA PHE A 585 41.80 -44.95 -16.14
C PHE A 585 42.73 -44.94 -17.36
N GLU A 586 42.18 -45.18 -18.55
CA GLU A 586 42.91 -45.09 -19.82
C GLU A 586 43.47 -43.66 -20.02
N GLU A 587 44.68 -43.56 -20.58
CA GLU A 587 45.36 -42.29 -20.82
C GLU A 587 44.48 -41.33 -21.65
N GLY A 588 44.43 -40.06 -21.24
CA GLY A 588 43.67 -39.01 -21.94
C GLY A 588 42.18 -38.90 -21.57
N HIS A 589 41.60 -39.83 -20.79
CA HIS A 589 40.20 -39.74 -20.36
C HIS A 589 39.95 -38.72 -19.24
N PHE A 590 40.98 -38.37 -18.46
CA PHE A 590 40.89 -37.47 -17.30
C PHE A 590 42.08 -36.51 -17.31
N LYS A 591 41.87 -35.25 -17.74
CA LYS A 591 42.90 -34.19 -17.69
C LYS A 591 42.76 -33.24 -16.50
N GLU A 592 41.54 -33.05 -16.00
CA GLU A 592 41.24 -32.17 -14.87
C GLU A 592 39.97 -32.64 -14.13
N VAL A 593 39.93 -32.49 -12.80
CA VAL A 593 38.77 -32.86 -11.99
C VAL A 593 37.73 -31.74 -12.05
N LYS A 594 36.65 -31.95 -12.80
CA LYS A 594 35.52 -31.01 -12.86
C LYS A 594 34.80 -30.91 -11.51
N GLN A 595 34.20 -29.75 -11.23
CA GLN A 595 33.43 -29.51 -10.00
C GLN A 595 32.23 -30.47 -9.84
N SER A 596 31.67 -30.98 -10.94
CA SER A 596 30.63 -32.04 -10.90
C SER A 596 31.18 -33.36 -10.34
N THR A 597 32.40 -33.72 -10.71
CA THR A 597 33.11 -34.93 -10.26
C THR A 597 33.42 -34.86 -8.76
N THR A 598 33.73 -33.68 -8.24
CA THR A 598 33.92 -33.45 -6.80
C THR A 598 32.73 -33.89 -5.96
N LYS A 599 31.50 -33.56 -6.38
CA LYS A 599 30.29 -33.94 -5.65
C LYS A 599 30.12 -35.46 -5.56
N ILE A 600 30.52 -36.18 -6.62
CA ILE A 600 30.48 -37.65 -6.67
C ILE A 600 31.52 -38.22 -5.70
N PHE A 601 32.75 -37.70 -5.68
CA PHE A 601 33.77 -38.14 -4.72
C PHE A 601 33.38 -37.91 -3.26
N THR A 602 32.75 -36.77 -2.94
CA THR A 602 32.23 -36.53 -1.58
C THR A 602 31.18 -37.57 -1.22
N LYS A 603 30.21 -37.84 -2.11
CA LYS A 603 29.23 -38.91 -1.90
C LYS A 603 29.88 -40.27 -1.70
N MET A 604 30.87 -40.64 -2.52
CA MET A 604 31.57 -41.92 -2.43
C MET A 604 32.36 -42.05 -1.12
N LYS A 605 32.97 -40.96 -0.61
CA LYS A 605 33.71 -40.95 0.65
C LYS A 605 32.79 -41.09 1.88
N ASP A 606 31.56 -40.57 1.79
CA ASP A 606 30.55 -40.65 2.84
C ASP A 606 29.86 -42.03 2.93
N LEU A 607 30.11 -42.93 1.97
CA LEU A 607 29.62 -44.30 2.00
C LEU A 607 30.52 -45.15 2.91
N ARG A 608 29.99 -45.49 4.08
CA ARG A 608 30.65 -46.28 5.13
C ARG A 608 29.74 -47.44 5.54
N ASN A 609 30.09 -48.64 5.12
CA ASN A 609 29.39 -49.88 5.45
C ASN A 609 30.36 -51.06 5.33
N GLU A 610 30.17 -52.11 6.12
CA GLU A 610 31.06 -53.29 6.15
C GLU A 610 31.12 -54.03 4.80
N ASN A 611 30.01 -54.06 4.04
CA ASN A 611 29.91 -54.73 2.75
C ASN A 611 30.14 -53.79 1.54
N ILE A 612 30.66 -52.57 1.77
CA ILE A 612 31.06 -51.62 0.73
C ILE A 612 32.56 -51.39 0.81
N ASN A 613 33.27 -51.56 -0.31
CA ASN A 613 34.71 -51.38 -0.33
C ASN A 613 35.05 -49.88 -0.18
N PRO A 614 35.66 -49.43 0.93
CA PRO A 614 35.81 -48.01 1.21
C PRO A 614 36.58 -47.26 0.11
N PHE A 615 35.97 -46.19 -0.41
CA PHE A 615 36.67 -45.19 -1.21
C PHE A 615 37.55 -44.33 -0.29
N LEU A 616 38.85 -44.29 -0.62
CA LEU A 616 39.87 -43.58 0.16
C LEU A 616 40.16 -42.21 -0.45
N GLY A 617 40.28 -42.17 -1.78
CA GLY A 617 40.56 -40.97 -2.54
C GLY A 617 40.72 -41.27 -4.03
N PHE A 618 41.12 -40.25 -4.78
CA PHE A 618 41.55 -40.39 -6.16
C PHE A 618 43.00 -39.93 -6.29
N PHE A 619 43.76 -40.65 -7.10
CA PHE A 619 45.13 -40.37 -7.43
C PHE A 619 45.18 -39.55 -8.72
N THR A 620 45.95 -38.47 -8.74
CA THR A 620 46.21 -37.69 -9.95
C THR A 620 47.64 -37.20 -9.93
N ASP A 621 48.50 -37.89 -10.67
CA ASP A 621 49.91 -37.56 -10.83
C ASP A 621 50.47 -38.25 -12.09
N CYS A 622 51.54 -37.72 -12.68
CA CYS A 622 52.22 -38.29 -13.86
C CYS A 622 51.26 -38.69 -15.01
N ASP A 623 50.27 -37.83 -15.34
CA ASP A 623 49.21 -38.09 -16.33
C ASP A 623 48.32 -39.34 -16.06
N MET A 624 48.43 -39.93 -14.87
CA MET A 624 47.64 -41.05 -14.41
C MET A 624 46.51 -40.58 -13.49
N PHE A 625 45.29 -40.98 -13.83
CA PHE A 625 44.13 -40.84 -12.96
C PHE A 625 43.71 -42.21 -12.44
N ALA A 626 43.56 -42.38 -11.13
CA ALA A 626 43.07 -43.63 -10.55
C ALA A 626 42.12 -43.41 -9.38
N VAL A 627 41.13 -44.28 -9.23
CA VAL A 627 40.31 -44.37 -8.02
C VAL A 627 40.98 -45.30 -7.03
N VAL A 628 41.14 -44.86 -5.78
CA VAL A 628 41.85 -45.58 -4.72
C VAL A 628 40.84 -46.12 -3.72
N THR A 629 40.82 -47.45 -3.57
CA THR A 629 39.98 -48.19 -2.61
C THR A 629 40.83 -49.10 -1.75
N GLU A 630 40.27 -49.63 -0.66
CA GLU A 630 40.93 -50.67 0.15
C GLU A 630 41.23 -51.92 -0.71
N HIS A 631 42.40 -52.54 -0.52
CA HIS A 631 42.81 -53.75 -1.22
C HIS A 631 42.23 -55.00 -0.54
N CYS A 632 41.45 -55.77 -1.30
CA CYS A 632 40.87 -57.03 -0.86
C CYS A 632 41.74 -58.22 -1.29
N SER A 633 42.40 -58.86 -0.32
CA SER A 633 43.47 -59.83 -0.58
C SER A 633 43.04 -61.16 -1.21
N ARG A 634 41.73 -61.48 -1.22
CA ARG A 634 41.20 -62.70 -1.87
C ARG A 634 40.72 -62.48 -3.30
N GLY A 635 40.93 -61.27 -3.85
CA GLY A 635 40.52 -60.92 -5.21
C GLY A 635 39.01 -60.73 -5.33
N SER A 636 38.49 -60.91 -6.53
CA SER A 636 37.05 -60.80 -6.80
C SER A 636 36.29 -62.09 -6.49
N LEU A 637 34.97 -62.00 -6.36
CA LEU A 637 34.09 -63.15 -6.22
C LEU A 637 34.26 -64.10 -7.41
N GLN A 638 34.48 -63.58 -8.62
CA GLN A 638 34.79 -64.41 -9.78
C GLN A 638 36.08 -65.23 -9.60
N ASP A 639 37.13 -64.65 -9.02
CA ASP A 639 38.39 -65.35 -8.75
C ASP A 639 38.20 -66.41 -7.67
N LEU A 640 37.42 -66.09 -6.63
CA LEU A 640 37.08 -67.02 -5.55
C LEU A 640 36.29 -68.23 -6.05
N LEU A 641 35.31 -68.02 -6.94
CA LEU A 641 34.50 -69.10 -7.52
C LEU A 641 35.34 -70.05 -8.40
N ARG A 642 36.35 -69.53 -9.09
CA ARG A 642 37.27 -70.30 -9.95
C ARG A 642 38.36 -71.04 -9.18
N ASN A 643 38.60 -70.67 -7.93
CA ASN A 643 39.66 -71.28 -7.13
C ASN A 643 39.18 -72.60 -6.51
N ASP A 644 39.55 -73.73 -7.10
CA ASP A 644 39.16 -75.07 -6.64
C ASP A 644 39.72 -75.44 -5.25
N ASP A 645 40.79 -74.77 -4.79
CA ASP A 645 41.39 -74.99 -3.47
C ASP A 645 40.47 -74.52 -2.32
N VAL A 646 39.53 -73.63 -2.62
CA VAL A 646 38.54 -73.14 -1.64
C VAL A 646 37.27 -73.99 -1.72
N LYS A 647 36.91 -74.64 -0.61
CA LYS A 647 35.63 -75.36 -0.50
C LYS A 647 34.49 -74.37 -0.26
N LEU A 648 33.59 -74.25 -1.23
CA LEU A 648 32.40 -73.40 -1.18
C LEU A 648 31.18 -74.26 -0.90
N ASP A 649 30.95 -74.59 0.36
CA ASP A 649 29.71 -75.23 0.79
C ASP A 649 28.54 -74.24 0.73
N TRP A 650 27.34 -74.73 1.03
CA TRP A 650 26.14 -73.91 0.94
C TRP A 650 26.16 -72.73 1.91
N MET A 651 26.66 -72.93 3.13
CA MET A 651 26.75 -71.85 4.13
C MET A 651 27.65 -70.73 3.65
N PHE A 652 28.81 -71.08 3.09
CA PHE A 652 29.77 -70.08 2.69
C PHE A 652 29.33 -69.34 1.42
N LYS A 653 28.68 -70.05 0.47
CA LYS A 653 27.96 -69.39 -0.64
C LYS A 653 26.89 -68.43 -0.12
N SER A 654 26.16 -68.87 0.91
CA SER A 654 25.07 -68.12 1.52
C SER A 654 25.54 -66.84 2.19
N SER A 655 26.65 -66.89 2.92
CA SER A 655 27.23 -65.71 3.58
C SER A 655 27.70 -64.67 2.57
N LEU A 656 28.37 -65.09 1.48
CA LEU A 656 28.80 -64.18 0.40
C LEU A 656 27.60 -63.48 -0.27
N LEU A 657 26.51 -64.21 -0.51
CA LEU A 657 25.29 -63.64 -1.09
C LEU A 657 24.59 -62.68 -0.13
N LEU A 658 24.55 -63.00 1.16
CA LEU A 658 23.97 -62.12 2.17
C LEU A 658 24.77 -60.81 2.31
N ASP A 659 26.10 -60.88 2.28
CA ASP A 659 26.98 -59.72 2.26
C ASP A 659 26.72 -58.83 1.04
N LEU A 660 26.56 -59.44 -0.14
CA LEU A 660 26.20 -58.72 -1.36
C LEU A 660 24.84 -58.02 -1.25
N ILE A 661 23.83 -58.71 -0.69
CA ILE A 661 22.49 -58.13 -0.47
C ILE A 661 22.57 -56.95 0.50
N LYS A 662 23.29 -57.09 1.62
CA LYS A 662 23.48 -56.01 2.61
C LYS A 662 24.16 -54.79 1.99
N GLY A 663 25.22 -55.00 1.21
CA GLY A 663 25.91 -53.92 0.51
C GLY A 663 25.01 -53.19 -0.48
N MET A 664 24.29 -53.91 -1.35
CA MET A 664 23.40 -53.29 -2.33
C MET A 664 22.20 -52.58 -1.68
N LYS A 665 21.63 -53.16 -0.61
CA LYS A 665 20.60 -52.51 0.20
C LYS A 665 21.09 -51.17 0.75
N TYR A 666 22.31 -51.14 1.30
CA TYR A 666 22.92 -49.90 1.78
C TYR A 666 23.12 -48.86 0.67
N LEU A 667 23.66 -49.26 -0.49
CA LEU A 667 23.86 -48.34 -1.62
C LEU A 667 22.54 -47.73 -2.12
N HIS A 668 21.50 -48.54 -2.30
CA HIS A 668 20.19 -48.06 -2.75
C HIS A 668 19.52 -47.14 -1.73
N HIS A 669 19.65 -47.44 -0.43
CA HIS A 669 19.15 -46.57 0.64
C HIS A 669 19.86 -45.21 0.69
N ARG A 670 21.13 -45.14 0.28
CA ARG A 670 21.90 -43.89 0.14
C ARG A 670 21.70 -43.22 -1.23
N GLU A 671 20.65 -43.62 -1.95
CA GLU A 671 20.26 -43.12 -3.27
C GLU A 671 21.37 -43.23 -4.32
N PHE A 672 22.12 -44.34 -4.30
CA PHE A 672 23.31 -44.52 -5.12
C PHE A 672 23.25 -45.84 -5.91
N PRO A 673 22.74 -45.84 -7.16
CA PRO A 673 22.70 -47.04 -7.98
C PRO A 673 24.12 -47.46 -8.37
N HIS A 674 24.41 -48.76 -8.37
CA HIS A 674 25.74 -49.23 -8.75
C HIS A 674 25.96 -49.10 -10.26
N GLY A 675 24.99 -49.54 -11.07
CA GLY A 675 24.97 -49.40 -12.54
C GLY A 675 25.97 -50.26 -13.31
N ARG A 676 26.85 -50.98 -12.63
CA ARG A 676 27.83 -51.92 -13.23
C ARG A 676 28.10 -53.10 -12.30
N LEU A 677 27.09 -53.58 -11.59
CA LEU A 677 27.25 -54.70 -10.67
C LEU A 677 27.58 -55.98 -11.46
N LYS A 678 28.67 -56.66 -11.10
CA LYS A 678 29.10 -57.95 -11.66
C LYS A 678 29.99 -58.67 -10.66
N SER A 679 30.18 -59.98 -10.80
CA SER A 679 31.01 -60.78 -9.87
C SER A 679 32.46 -60.29 -9.75
N ARG A 680 33.00 -59.64 -10.79
CA ARG A 680 34.33 -58.98 -10.75
C ARG A 680 34.39 -57.72 -9.88
N ASN A 681 33.26 -57.05 -9.67
CA ASN A 681 33.13 -55.84 -8.87
C ASN A 681 32.65 -56.15 -7.43
N CYS A 682 32.58 -57.42 -7.07
CA CYS A 682 32.41 -57.89 -5.70
C CYS A 682 33.76 -58.45 -5.26
N VAL A 683 34.42 -57.82 -4.30
CA VAL A 683 35.76 -58.21 -3.84
C VAL A 683 35.69 -58.79 -2.44
N VAL A 684 36.64 -59.66 -2.08
CA VAL A 684 36.60 -60.40 -0.82
C VAL A 684 37.84 -60.09 0.01
N ASP A 685 37.62 -59.64 1.25
CA ASP A 685 38.70 -59.27 2.16
C ASP A 685 39.41 -60.49 2.78
N GLY A 686 40.45 -60.25 3.59
CA GLY A 686 41.21 -61.33 4.23
C GLY A 686 40.39 -62.21 5.18
N ARG A 687 39.24 -61.70 5.67
CA ARG A 687 38.31 -62.37 6.59
C ARG A 687 37.12 -63.03 5.86
N PHE A 688 37.18 -63.09 4.53
CA PHE A 688 36.12 -63.62 3.67
C PHE A 688 34.80 -62.82 3.70
N VAL A 689 34.85 -61.54 4.05
CA VAL A 689 33.70 -60.63 3.92
C VAL A 689 33.64 -60.10 2.49
N LEU A 690 32.48 -60.20 1.85
CA LEU A 690 32.28 -59.63 0.52
C LEU A 690 31.99 -58.12 0.62
N LYS A 691 32.77 -57.35 -0.14
CA LYS A 691 32.65 -55.89 -0.28
C LYS A 691 32.37 -55.52 -1.74
N ILE A 692 31.44 -54.61 -1.95
CA ILE A 692 31.10 -54.09 -3.29
C ILE A 692 32.06 -52.94 -3.63
N THR A 693 32.73 -53.03 -4.78
CA THR A 693 33.62 -51.98 -5.30
C THR A 693 33.03 -51.37 -6.58
N ASP A 694 33.71 -50.38 -7.18
CA ASP A 694 33.33 -49.76 -8.45
C ASP A 694 31.96 -49.07 -8.49
N TYR A 695 31.35 -48.83 -7.33
CA TYR A 695 30.20 -47.95 -7.21
C TYR A 695 30.59 -46.53 -7.64
N GLY A 696 29.74 -45.86 -8.43
CA GLY A 696 29.96 -44.48 -8.87
C GLY A 696 30.87 -44.35 -10.10
N PHE A 697 31.46 -45.45 -10.56
CA PHE A 697 32.36 -45.44 -11.71
C PHE A 697 31.67 -44.93 -13.00
N ASN A 698 30.42 -45.33 -13.26
CA ASN A 698 29.68 -44.83 -14.42
C ASN A 698 29.36 -43.34 -14.32
N GLU A 699 28.98 -42.85 -13.12
CA GLU A 699 28.73 -41.43 -12.89
C GLU A 699 29.99 -40.59 -13.09
N LEU A 700 31.16 -41.11 -12.69
CA LEU A 700 32.46 -40.49 -12.94
C LEU A 700 32.80 -40.42 -14.43
N LEU A 701 32.52 -41.47 -15.20
CA LEU A 701 32.71 -41.46 -16.66
C LEU A 701 31.77 -40.48 -17.36
N GLU A 702 30.52 -40.38 -16.90
CA GLU A 702 29.52 -39.44 -17.42
C GLU A 702 29.88 -37.99 -17.08
N SER A 703 30.29 -37.71 -15.83
CA SER A 703 30.69 -36.35 -15.40
C SER A 703 31.87 -35.82 -16.21
N GLN A 704 32.76 -36.71 -16.64
CA GLN A 704 33.91 -36.36 -17.46
C GLN A 704 33.63 -36.31 -18.96
N LYS A 705 32.45 -36.75 -19.42
CA LYS A 705 32.11 -36.91 -20.84
C LYS A 705 33.09 -37.86 -21.56
N SER A 706 33.51 -38.92 -20.86
CA SER A 706 34.41 -39.93 -21.41
C SER A 706 33.79 -40.63 -22.64
N PRO A 707 34.52 -40.90 -23.73
CA PRO A 707 34.01 -41.67 -24.87
C PRO A 707 33.42 -43.02 -24.45
N GLN A 708 32.37 -43.48 -25.11
CA GLN A 708 31.79 -44.79 -24.85
C GLN A 708 32.53 -45.85 -25.65
N ASN A 709 33.47 -46.54 -25.00
CA ASN A 709 34.21 -47.65 -25.61
C ASN A 709 33.27 -48.84 -25.89
N LEU A 710 33.55 -49.59 -26.94
CA LEU A 710 32.80 -50.80 -27.29
C LEU A 710 33.02 -51.85 -26.18
N VAL A 711 31.96 -52.24 -25.47
CA VAL A 711 32.05 -53.23 -24.39
C VAL A 711 31.99 -54.64 -24.99
N PRO A 712 32.96 -55.53 -24.68
CA PRO A 712 32.91 -56.91 -25.16
C PRO A 712 31.64 -57.65 -24.70
N PRO A 713 31.03 -58.54 -25.53
CA PRO A 713 29.77 -59.20 -25.20
C PRO A 713 29.80 -59.98 -23.87
N GLU A 714 30.93 -60.58 -23.51
CA GLU A 714 31.12 -61.31 -22.25
C GLU A 714 31.01 -60.40 -21.01
N ASP A 715 31.31 -59.12 -21.15
CA ASP A 715 31.25 -58.15 -20.05
C ASP A 715 29.83 -57.59 -19.87
N GLN A 716 28.91 -57.95 -20.76
CA GLN A 716 27.50 -57.54 -20.77
C GLN A 716 26.55 -58.59 -20.17
N PHE A 717 27.04 -59.74 -19.70
CA PHE A 717 26.18 -60.81 -19.17
C PHE A 717 25.32 -60.39 -17.96
N TRP A 718 25.83 -59.46 -17.16
CA TRP A 718 25.12 -58.89 -16.00
C TRP A 718 24.25 -57.69 -16.34
N THR A 719 24.32 -57.19 -17.58
CA THR A 719 23.58 -56.01 -18.01
C THR A 719 22.12 -56.37 -18.27
N ALA A 720 21.21 -55.64 -17.64
CA ALA A 720 19.78 -55.86 -17.79
C ALA A 720 19.30 -55.61 -19.23
N PRO A 721 18.27 -56.33 -19.71
CA PRO A 721 17.83 -56.27 -21.10
C PRO A 721 17.41 -54.87 -21.56
N GLU A 722 16.86 -54.06 -20.66
CA GLU A 722 16.49 -52.66 -20.94
C GLU A 722 17.72 -51.79 -21.31
N PHE A 723 18.87 -51.99 -20.67
CA PHE A 723 20.10 -51.26 -20.99
C PHE A 723 20.81 -51.81 -22.22
N LEU A 724 20.66 -53.11 -22.51
CA LEU A 724 21.14 -53.67 -23.78
C LEU A 724 20.38 -53.12 -24.99
N ARG A 725 19.13 -52.67 -24.80
CA ARG A 725 18.27 -52.07 -25.83
C ARG A 725 18.51 -50.56 -25.97
N ASP A 726 18.71 -49.86 -24.86
CA ASP A 726 18.96 -48.42 -24.81
C ASP A 726 20.43 -48.10 -24.54
N VAL A 727 21.21 -47.97 -25.62
CA VAL A 727 22.66 -47.74 -25.55
C VAL A 727 22.98 -46.32 -25.05
N GLU A 728 22.12 -45.34 -25.35
CA GLU A 728 22.31 -43.92 -25.00
C GLU A 728 22.23 -43.71 -23.48
N ASN A 729 21.35 -44.44 -22.79
CA ASN A 729 21.24 -44.37 -21.32
C ASN A 729 21.96 -45.50 -20.58
N SER A 730 22.75 -46.34 -21.24
CA SER A 730 23.41 -47.51 -20.64
C SER A 730 24.37 -47.20 -19.47
N ARG A 731 24.83 -45.95 -19.34
CA ARG A 731 25.66 -45.50 -18.20
C ARG A 731 24.85 -45.12 -16.96
N LYS A 732 23.57 -44.78 -17.12
CA LYS A 732 22.68 -44.41 -16.01
C LYS A 732 22.17 -45.66 -15.32
N GLY A 733 22.88 -46.08 -14.28
CA GLY A 733 22.45 -47.19 -13.44
C GLY A 733 21.06 -46.96 -12.84
N THR A 734 20.28 -48.02 -12.68
CA THR A 734 19.00 -47.98 -11.97
C THR A 734 18.98 -49.08 -10.92
N TYR A 735 18.18 -48.89 -9.87
CA TYR A 735 18.03 -49.89 -8.81
C TYR A 735 17.53 -51.22 -9.35
N LYS A 736 16.57 -51.19 -10.29
CA LYS A 736 16.04 -52.42 -10.92
C LYS A 736 17.05 -53.09 -11.84
N GLY A 737 17.97 -52.32 -12.44
CA GLY A 737 19.13 -52.84 -13.17
C GLY A 737 20.06 -53.65 -12.28
N ASP A 738 20.43 -53.09 -11.12
CA ASP A 738 21.31 -53.76 -10.17
C ASP A 738 20.70 -55.07 -9.63
N VAL A 739 19.37 -55.11 -9.43
CA VAL A 739 18.66 -56.34 -9.02
C VAL A 739 18.77 -57.44 -10.09
N TYR A 740 18.72 -57.08 -11.38
CA TYR A 740 18.96 -58.03 -12.46
C TYR A 740 20.39 -58.56 -12.44
N SER A 741 21.38 -57.67 -12.29
CA SER A 741 22.78 -58.05 -12.19
C SER A 741 23.05 -58.98 -11.00
N PHE A 742 22.42 -58.72 -9.85
CA PHE A 742 22.47 -59.59 -8.68
C PHE A 742 21.96 -61.01 -8.99
N ALA A 743 20.87 -61.16 -9.75
CA ALA A 743 20.34 -62.48 -10.12
C ALA A 743 21.33 -63.31 -10.94
N ILE A 744 22.12 -62.66 -11.81
CA ILE A 744 23.17 -63.33 -12.59
C ILE A 744 24.32 -63.77 -11.67
N ILE A 745 24.73 -62.92 -10.72
CA ILE A 745 25.73 -63.27 -9.71
C ILE A 745 25.25 -64.43 -8.83
N LEU A 746 23.97 -64.41 -8.44
CA LEU A 746 23.35 -65.48 -7.66
C LEU A 746 23.45 -66.82 -8.39
N GLN A 747 23.21 -66.84 -9.71
CA GLN A 747 23.45 -68.04 -10.51
C GLN A 747 24.93 -68.47 -10.53
N GLU A 748 25.87 -67.53 -10.70
CA GLU A 748 27.31 -67.84 -10.69
C GLU A 748 27.73 -68.52 -9.39
N VAL A 749 27.26 -68.00 -8.24
CA VAL A 749 27.59 -68.53 -6.92
C VAL A 749 26.98 -69.91 -6.68
N VAL A 750 25.70 -70.09 -7.05
CA VAL A 750 25.01 -71.37 -6.88
C VAL A 750 25.68 -72.48 -7.70
N VAL A 751 25.86 -72.23 -9.00
CA VAL A 751 26.43 -73.21 -9.95
C VAL A 751 27.96 -73.33 -9.81
N ARG A 752 28.62 -72.35 -9.16
CA ARG A 752 30.08 -72.20 -9.14
C ARG A 752 30.66 -72.23 -10.56
N GLY A 753 30.11 -71.38 -11.43
CA GLY A 753 30.46 -71.35 -12.85
C GLY A 753 30.21 -69.99 -13.48
N LEU A 754 30.70 -69.80 -14.71
CA LEU A 754 30.49 -68.54 -15.46
C LEU A 754 29.01 -68.31 -15.75
N PRO A 755 28.58 -67.03 -15.93
CA PRO A 755 27.23 -66.73 -16.37
C PRO A 755 26.86 -67.51 -17.63
N TYR A 756 25.66 -68.09 -17.67
CA TYR A 756 25.13 -68.82 -18.83
C TYR A 756 25.93 -70.06 -19.29
N CYS A 757 26.87 -70.57 -18.48
CA CYS A 757 27.74 -71.70 -18.85
C CYS A 757 26.99 -72.98 -19.27
N MET A 758 25.74 -73.15 -18.83
CA MET A 758 24.90 -74.31 -19.11
C MET A 758 24.26 -74.33 -20.52
N LEU A 759 24.34 -73.24 -21.29
CA LEU A 759 23.59 -73.11 -22.56
C LEU A 759 24.40 -73.49 -23.82
N GLY A 760 25.73 -73.60 -23.74
CA GLY A 760 26.59 -73.92 -24.89
C GLY A 760 26.56 -72.91 -26.05
N LEU A 761 26.10 -71.67 -25.79
CA LEU A 761 26.00 -70.59 -26.78
C LEU A 761 27.21 -69.65 -26.70
N THR A 762 27.55 -68.99 -27.81
CA THR A 762 28.59 -67.95 -27.80
C THR A 762 28.13 -66.70 -27.04
N PRO A 763 29.04 -65.89 -26.46
CA PRO A 763 28.69 -64.66 -25.76
C PRO A 763 27.80 -63.71 -26.57
N ALA A 764 28.11 -63.51 -27.85
CA ALA A 764 27.34 -62.65 -28.75
C ALA A 764 25.91 -63.17 -28.99
N GLU A 765 25.73 -64.49 -29.11
CA GLU A 765 24.41 -65.11 -29.25
C GLU A 765 23.57 -64.97 -27.99
N ILE A 766 24.19 -65.12 -26.81
CA ILE A 766 23.53 -64.93 -25.52
C ILE A 766 23.01 -63.49 -25.42
N ILE A 767 23.87 -62.50 -25.63
CA ILE A 767 23.48 -61.08 -25.58
C ILE A 767 22.39 -60.77 -26.61
N ARG A 768 22.49 -61.29 -27.84
CA ARG A 768 21.46 -61.11 -28.87
C ARG A 768 20.09 -61.65 -28.42
N LYS A 769 20.06 -62.86 -27.84
CA LYS A 769 18.82 -63.50 -27.37
C LYS A 769 18.25 -62.80 -26.13
N VAL A 770 19.09 -62.31 -25.21
CA VAL A 770 18.65 -61.50 -24.05
C VAL A 770 18.08 -60.16 -24.52
N LYS A 771 18.72 -59.51 -25.50
CA LYS A 771 18.28 -58.22 -26.06
C LYS A 771 16.94 -58.31 -26.79
N LYS A 772 16.61 -59.42 -27.45
CA LYS A 772 15.36 -59.59 -28.22
C LYS A 772 14.70 -60.97 -27.99
N PRO A 773 13.91 -61.17 -26.92
CA PRO A 773 13.05 -62.35 -26.78
C PRO A 773 11.89 -62.31 -27.80
N PRO A 774 11.24 -63.44 -28.21
CA PRO A 774 11.40 -64.83 -27.76
C PRO A 774 12.35 -65.72 -28.61
N PRO A 775 12.81 -66.89 -28.09
CA PRO A 775 12.57 -67.43 -26.76
C PRO A 775 13.33 -66.68 -25.67
N MET A 776 12.82 -66.69 -24.45
CA MET A 776 13.47 -66.03 -23.31
C MET A 776 14.79 -66.75 -22.99
N CYS A 777 15.91 -66.03 -23.07
CA CYS A 777 17.23 -66.54 -22.71
C CYS A 777 17.55 -66.16 -21.27
N ARG A 778 17.61 -67.15 -20.38
CA ARG A 778 18.01 -66.99 -18.97
C ARG A 778 18.88 -68.17 -18.55
N PRO A 779 19.78 -67.99 -17.56
CA PRO A 779 20.50 -69.10 -16.97
C PRO A 779 19.54 -70.14 -16.36
N THR A 780 19.95 -71.41 -16.34
CA THR A 780 19.17 -72.50 -15.73
C THR A 780 19.94 -73.07 -14.54
N VAL A 781 19.26 -73.19 -13.40
CA VAL A 781 19.81 -73.78 -12.17
C VAL A 781 18.94 -74.98 -11.82
N ALA A 782 19.58 -76.12 -11.54
CA ALA A 782 18.88 -77.35 -11.21
C ALA A 782 18.35 -77.30 -9.76
N PRO A 783 17.18 -77.88 -9.44
CA PRO A 783 16.56 -77.80 -8.11
C PRO A 783 17.38 -78.41 -6.96
N ASP A 784 18.36 -79.25 -7.27
CA ASP A 784 19.29 -79.90 -6.32
C ASP A 784 20.49 -79.01 -5.94
N GLN A 785 20.72 -77.92 -6.66
CA GLN A 785 21.88 -77.04 -6.45
C GLN A 785 21.64 -75.91 -5.43
N ALA A 786 20.38 -75.58 -5.16
CA ALA A 786 19.98 -74.54 -4.21
C ALA A 786 18.55 -74.77 -3.69
N PRO A 787 18.20 -74.29 -2.48
CA PRO A 787 16.83 -74.25 -1.97
C PRO A 787 15.87 -73.60 -2.96
N LEU A 788 14.64 -74.10 -3.01
CA LEU A 788 13.64 -73.69 -4.00
C LEU A 788 13.32 -72.20 -3.90
N GLU A 789 13.29 -71.67 -2.68
CA GLU A 789 13.05 -70.26 -2.37
C GLU A 789 14.12 -69.36 -3.02
N CYS A 790 15.38 -69.81 -3.02
CA CYS A 790 16.49 -69.12 -3.66
C CYS A 790 16.33 -69.07 -5.18
N ILE A 791 15.99 -70.20 -5.79
CA ILE A 791 15.79 -70.31 -7.24
C ILE A 791 14.58 -69.45 -7.67
N GLN A 792 13.51 -69.42 -6.87
CA GLN A 792 12.35 -68.57 -7.12
C GLN A 792 12.69 -67.08 -7.02
N LEU A 793 13.42 -66.69 -5.98
CA LEU A 793 13.90 -65.32 -5.79
C LEU A 793 14.79 -64.87 -6.96
N MET A 794 15.77 -65.70 -7.34
CA MET A 794 16.63 -65.48 -8.51
C MET A 794 15.79 -65.25 -9.78
N LYS A 795 14.76 -66.08 -9.99
CA LYS A 795 13.86 -65.95 -11.15
C LYS A 795 13.04 -64.66 -11.16
N GLN A 796 12.66 -64.15 -9.99
CA GLN A 796 11.97 -62.86 -9.88
C GLN A 796 12.94 -61.69 -10.15
N CYS A 797 14.16 -61.75 -9.61
CA CYS A 797 15.17 -60.70 -9.75
C CYS A 797 15.61 -60.45 -11.20
N TRP A 798 15.64 -61.46 -12.07
CA TRP A 798 15.94 -61.28 -13.51
C TRP A 798 14.73 -61.18 -14.43
N SER A 799 13.56 -60.84 -13.88
CA SER A 799 12.33 -60.62 -14.66
C SER A 799 12.60 -59.70 -15.85
N GLU A 800 12.01 -60.03 -17.00
CA GLU A 800 12.07 -59.22 -18.21
C GLU A 800 11.54 -57.80 -17.99
N GLN A 801 10.45 -57.67 -17.23
CA GLN A 801 9.92 -56.36 -16.82
C GLN A 801 10.66 -55.87 -15.57
N PRO A 802 11.31 -54.69 -15.60
CA PRO A 802 12.04 -54.12 -14.46
C PRO A 802 11.17 -53.92 -13.21
N ASP A 803 9.93 -53.50 -13.37
CA ASP A 803 9.02 -53.19 -12.25
C ASP A 803 8.62 -54.43 -11.44
N ARG A 804 8.68 -55.62 -12.05
CA ARG A 804 8.40 -56.89 -11.36
C ARG A 804 9.57 -57.40 -10.52
N ARG A 805 10.74 -56.77 -10.61
CA ARG A 805 11.92 -57.15 -9.83
C ARG A 805 11.77 -56.58 -8.41
N PRO A 806 11.94 -57.39 -7.34
CA PRO A 806 11.82 -56.90 -5.96
C PRO A 806 12.94 -55.90 -5.63
N ALA A 807 12.72 -55.01 -4.66
CA ALA A 807 13.78 -54.12 -4.14
C ALA A 807 14.75 -54.89 -3.23
N PHE A 808 15.98 -54.39 -3.01
CA PHE A 808 16.93 -55.05 -2.11
C PHE A 808 16.47 -55.13 -0.65
N ASP A 809 15.60 -54.20 -0.20
CA ASP A 809 14.94 -54.30 1.11
C ASP A 809 14.07 -55.57 1.19
N GLU A 810 13.21 -55.80 0.20
CA GLU A 810 12.36 -57.00 0.12
C GLU A 810 13.19 -58.27 -0.03
N ILE A 811 14.27 -58.23 -0.83
CA ILE A 811 15.19 -59.36 -1.01
C ILE A 811 15.83 -59.71 0.33
N PHE A 812 16.32 -58.72 1.08
CA PHE A 812 16.93 -58.90 2.39
C PHE A 812 15.94 -59.48 3.40
N ASP A 813 14.71 -58.96 3.46
CA ASP A 813 13.70 -59.43 4.39
C ASP A 813 13.28 -60.86 4.08
N ARG A 814 13.15 -61.24 2.80
CA ARG A 814 12.83 -62.62 2.40
C ARG A 814 13.94 -63.61 2.74
N VAL A 815 15.19 -63.21 2.56
CA VAL A 815 16.36 -64.05 2.91
C VAL A 815 16.54 -64.13 4.44
N SER A 816 16.14 -63.11 5.19
CA SER A 816 16.28 -63.03 6.64
C SER A 816 15.10 -63.66 7.43
N ASN A 817 13.86 -63.56 6.93
CA ASN A 817 12.64 -63.99 7.62
C ASN A 817 12.20 -65.44 7.31
N THR A 818 12.84 -66.13 6.38
CA THR A 818 12.63 -67.58 6.24
C THR A 818 13.10 -68.29 7.50
N HIS A 819 12.16 -68.68 8.37
CA HIS A 819 12.31 -69.34 9.68
C HIS A 819 13.08 -70.69 9.72
N LEU A 820 13.84 -71.01 8.68
CA LEU A 820 14.76 -72.13 8.57
C LEU A 820 15.99 -71.61 7.83
N SER A 821 17.01 -71.20 8.58
CA SER A 821 18.33 -70.84 8.06
C SER A 821 19.17 -72.11 7.85
N PRO A 822 19.39 -72.57 6.61
CA PRO A 822 20.65 -73.18 6.21
C PRO A 822 21.63 -72.14 5.66
N TRP A 823 21.25 -70.85 5.64
CA TRP A 823 22.09 -69.73 5.17
C TRP A 823 23.01 -69.16 6.26
N LEU A 824 22.85 -69.58 7.51
CA LEU A 824 23.59 -69.08 8.69
C LEU A 824 24.01 -70.19 9.68
N TYR A 825 23.97 -71.46 9.26
CA TYR A 825 24.42 -72.60 10.08
C TYR A 825 25.48 -73.41 9.40
#